data_AF-A0A8T5T8W9-F1
#
_entry.id   AF-A0A8T5T8W9-F1
#
_cell.length_a   1.000
_cell.length_b   1.000
_cell.length_c   1.000
_cell.angle_alpha   90.00
_cell.angle_beta   90.00
_cell.angle_gamma   90.00
#
_symmetry.space_group_name_H-M   'P 1'
#
loop_
_entity.id
_entity.type
_entity.pdbx_description
1 polymer ?
#
loop_
_entity_poly.entity_id
_entity_poly.type
_entity_poly.pdbx_seq_one_letter_code
_entity_poly.pdbx_strand_id
1 'polypeptide(L)'
;MISINYPPEKIYRPSKASKPNYDHIILWMVHNNEVCTWANLSQEPIKIPLGTLSRHLEQLQIEGFIEKIERGHYKITPDGKKQFNDLSSGKKKRRKLNYPPEIIMKSGRNYSHWILWMVYNNNYCKRVSFLDPPLSINQSSLKKNLDFLIENKTIMKEEKKYLITRLGKIEYSKMLQRYDLDRQTILEEESKKIEEITVKTIQFFDKFRINDEEIRFNFLNNLLKLDFERVNSLIEDEESFYKIVLFLTINNPDNYPSFISSKDFSVRYKIKKTTLDYFVDQISEGKIYPSKFFRLVGSSGGKYYFHTGGKLESMLQIITENQINKLIYLEKLYSKGVDKSSSLDVNLIIDQIVEEVCGSLFNINFKDSLREFLPDYIRYLAYNVEYKKELISTYDKMEGIIWQDLAQAFESQITEDLQHQFEEDIKEIDEQLELDSKNIELYQSKLKILIYFNQYNDVLTLLDKMIEEFPEKEIEIMMKKASIFRKKKNLEAGLKIIEGLIKKFPRNNDLLSYKAFWLQYLDKKEESLKIIQELIDNEPDKGIYQDNYGEILMAFKDYGEAAKRFLKAILLGDDEWYLYQTYIKLGICYKTNNKPDLAIKNLNKGKKIIKESSIGSDMTQKWLIIADLFLSEMN
;
A
#
# COMPACT_ATOMS: atom_id res chain seq x y z
N MET A 1 25.05 47.78 21.13
CA MET A 1 25.37 46.46 21.71
C MET A 1 24.12 45.60 21.55
N ILE A 2 24.22 44.47 20.83
CA ILE A 2 23.08 43.56 20.67
C ILE A 2 22.83 42.91 22.04
N SER A 3 21.66 43.17 22.62
CA SER A 3 21.24 42.57 23.89
C SER A 3 20.97 41.08 23.67
N ILE A 4 21.78 40.22 24.28
CA ILE A 4 21.59 38.76 24.20
C ILE A 4 20.59 38.34 25.27
N ASN A 5 19.51 37.70 24.83
CA ASN A 5 18.53 37.09 25.71
C ASN A 5 19.07 35.75 26.20
N TYR A 6 19.04 35.53 27.51
CA TYR A 6 19.42 34.27 28.15
C TYR A 6 18.19 33.55 28.71
N PRO A 7 18.18 32.19 28.72
CA PRO A 7 17.05 31.44 29.23
C PRO A 7 16.82 31.74 30.71
N PRO A 8 15.61 31.57 31.26
CA PRO A 8 15.40 31.61 32.71
C PRO A 8 16.33 30.63 33.46
N GLU A 9 16.80 31.02 34.65
CA GLU A 9 17.78 30.23 35.44
C GLU A 9 17.35 28.77 35.68
N LYS A 10 16.05 28.54 35.81
CA LYS A 10 15.46 27.19 35.97
C LYS A 10 15.75 26.23 34.79
N ILE A 11 16.05 26.76 33.60
CA ILE A 11 16.32 25.98 32.39
C ILE A 11 17.79 25.56 32.33
N TYR A 12 18.73 26.46 32.62
CA TYR A 12 20.17 26.19 32.50
C TYR A 12 20.86 25.81 33.82
N ARG A 13 20.22 26.05 34.97
CA ARG A 13 20.59 25.57 36.31
C ARG A 13 19.40 24.93 37.02
N PRO A 14 18.92 23.75 36.58
CA PRO A 14 17.87 23.03 37.28
C PRO A 14 18.32 22.61 38.70
N SER A 15 17.37 22.36 39.61
CA SER A 15 17.64 21.99 41.01
C SER A 15 18.53 20.75 41.12
N LYS A 16 19.22 20.58 42.28
CA LYS A 16 20.29 19.58 42.53
C LYS A 16 20.00 18.12 42.12
N ALA A 17 18.77 17.74 41.82
CA ALA A 17 18.35 16.38 41.44
C ALA A 17 18.23 16.15 39.91
N SER A 18 18.37 17.17 39.06
CA SER A 18 18.19 17.07 37.60
C SER A 18 19.40 17.63 36.85
N LYS A 19 19.84 16.94 35.79
CA LYS A 19 20.88 17.46 34.89
C LYS A 19 20.27 18.44 33.88
N PRO A 20 20.95 19.54 33.52
CA PRO A 20 20.49 20.46 32.48
C PRO A 20 20.36 19.75 31.13
N ASN A 21 19.27 20.04 30.41
CA ASN A 21 19.08 19.57 29.04
C ASN A 21 19.77 20.54 28.08
N TYR A 22 20.99 20.21 27.66
CA TYR A 22 21.81 21.08 26.81
C TYR A 22 21.17 21.37 25.44
N ASP A 23 20.42 20.42 24.86
CA ASP A 23 19.72 20.66 23.58
C ASP A 23 18.62 21.71 23.74
N HIS A 24 17.88 21.65 24.85
CA HIS A 24 16.86 22.64 25.17
C HIS A 24 17.47 24.03 25.37
N ILE A 25 18.60 24.11 26.09
CA ILE A 25 19.31 25.36 26.33
C ILE A 25 19.84 25.96 25.03
N ILE A 26 20.48 25.13 24.18
CA ILE A 26 21.03 25.57 22.90
C ILE A 26 19.91 26.05 21.96
N LEU A 27 18.84 25.28 21.83
CA LEU A 27 17.68 25.63 21.01
C LEU A 27 16.96 26.87 21.52
N TRP A 28 16.85 27.04 22.84
CA TRP A 28 16.33 28.27 23.43
C TRP A 28 17.19 29.47 23.03
N MET A 29 18.52 29.34 23.10
CA MET A 29 19.45 30.42 22.77
C MET A 29 19.42 30.80 21.30
N VAL A 30 19.40 29.84 20.37
CA VAL A 30 19.30 30.13 18.93
C VAL A 30 17.89 30.57 18.49
N HIS A 31 16.85 30.30 19.30
CA HIS A 31 15.48 30.74 19.03
C HIS A 31 15.24 32.20 19.41
N ASN A 32 15.75 32.62 20.57
CA ASN A 32 15.45 33.92 21.18
C ASN A 32 16.48 35.02 20.86
N ASN A 33 17.46 34.72 19.99
CA ASN A 33 18.50 35.63 19.56
C ASN A 33 18.68 35.54 18.04
N GLU A 34 18.89 36.66 17.37
CA GLU A 34 19.10 36.69 15.90
C GLU A 34 20.34 35.90 15.47
N VAL A 35 21.40 35.94 16.29
CA VAL A 35 22.62 35.17 16.10
C VAL A 35 23.15 34.73 17.47
N CYS A 36 23.39 33.43 17.63
CA CYS A 36 23.98 32.88 18.85
C CYS A 36 25.44 32.45 18.59
N THR A 37 26.37 32.97 19.39
CA THR A 37 27.79 32.62 19.27
C THR A 37 28.19 31.49 20.23
N TRP A 38 29.26 30.78 19.88
CA TRP A 38 29.88 29.80 20.76
C TRP A 38 30.21 30.35 22.16
N ALA A 39 30.64 31.62 22.25
CA ALA A 39 30.93 32.28 23.52
C ALA A 39 29.68 32.42 24.39
N ASN A 40 28.49 32.64 23.78
CA ASN A 40 27.24 32.78 24.52
C ASN A 40 26.78 31.49 25.20
N LEU A 41 27.24 30.34 24.71
CA LEU A 41 26.92 29.02 25.27
C LEU A 41 28.03 28.50 26.20
N SER A 42 29.28 28.87 25.97
CA SER A 42 30.44 28.36 26.72
C SER A 42 30.86 29.22 27.92
N GLN A 43 30.40 30.48 28.00
CA GLN A 43 30.68 31.40 29.10
C GLN A 43 29.46 31.61 30.00
N GLU A 44 29.67 32.24 31.17
CA GLU A 44 28.56 32.62 32.07
C GLU A 44 27.57 33.55 31.32
N PRO A 45 26.25 33.42 31.55
CA PRO A 45 25.61 32.66 32.63
C PRO A 45 25.37 31.16 32.38
N ILE A 46 25.54 30.64 31.16
CA ILE A 46 25.19 29.24 30.81
C ILE A 46 26.34 28.26 31.09
N LYS A 47 27.54 28.57 30.60
CA LYS A 47 28.78 27.79 30.82
C LYS A 47 28.66 26.29 30.52
N ILE A 48 28.25 25.93 29.31
CA ILE A 48 28.25 24.53 28.85
C ILE A 48 29.70 24.04 28.69
N PRO A 49 30.09 22.86 29.23
CA PRO A 49 31.42 22.31 29.02
C PRO A 49 31.75 22.15 27.54
N LEU A 50 32.95 22.58 27.12
CA LEU A 50 33.31 22.69 25.69
C LEU A 50 33.11 21.40 24.88
N GLY A 51 33.51 20.25 25.42
CA GLY A 51 33.30 18.95 24.76
C GLY A 51 31.83 18.54 24.66
N THR A 52 31.02 18.93 25.66
CA THR A 52 29.56 18.72 25.64
C THR A 52 28.91 19.65 24.61
N LEU A 53 29.31 20.92 24.58
CA LEU A 53 28.81 21.91 23.65
C LEU A 53 29.08 21.51 22.19
N SER A 54 30.30 21.05 21.86
CA SER A 54 30.63 20.59 20.50
C SER A 54 29.74 19.44 20.05
N ARG A 55 29.63 18.41 20.90
CA ARG A 55 28.84 17.21 20.59
C ARG A 55 27.37 17.54 20.35
N HIS A 56 26.78 18.40 21.18
CA HIS A 56 25.38 18.78 21.05
C HIS A 56 25.13 19.70 19.85
N LEU A 57 26.04 20.63 19.54
CA LEU A 57 25.92 21.47 18.34
C LEU A 57 26.06 20.65 17.05
N GLU A 58 27.01 19.70 17.00
CA GLU A 58 27.15 18.77 15.87
C GLU A 58 25.90 17.91 15.69
N GLN A 59 25.37 17.36 16.79
CA GLN A 59 24.14 16.56 16.78
C GLN A 59 22.95 17.37 16.25
N LEU A 60 22.70 18.56 16.79
CA LEU A 60 21.59 19.42 16.38
C LEU A 60 21.73 19.90 14.93
N GLN A 61 22.97 20.02 14.43
CA GLN A 61 23.23 20.37 13.04
C GLN A 61 22.99 19.17 12.09
N ILE A 62 23.41 17.96 12.48
CA ILE A 62 23.11 16.72 11.73
C ILE A 62 21.60 16.46 11.67
N GLU A 63 20.90 16.73 12.76
CA GLU A 63 19.44 16.60 12.85
C GLU A 63 18.69 17.74 12.14
N GLY A 64 19.41 18.72 11.59
CA GLY A 64 18.84 19.83 10.83
C GLY A 64 18.10 20.87 11.67
N PHE A 65 18.27 20.87 13.00
CA PHE A 65 17.61 21.79 13.92
C PHE A 65 18.30 23.16 14.02
N ILE A 66 19.60 23.20 13.73
CA ILE A 66 20.39 24.44 13.69
C ILE A 66 21.28 24.47 12.45
N GLU A 67 21.52 25.68 11.95
CA GLU A 67 22.44 25.94 10.85
C GLU A 67 23.62 26.77 11.34
N LYS A 68 24.82 26.39 10.88
CA LYS A 68 26.05 27.13 11.13
C LYS A 68 26.26 28.11 9.99
N ILE A 69 26.09 29.40 10.26
CA ILE A 69 26.20 30.46 9.25
C ILE A 69 27.67 30.80 9.01
N GLU A 70 28.43 30.98 10.10
CA GLU A 70 29.85 31.30 10.08
C GLU A 70 30.57 30.60 11.24
N ARG A 71 31.89 30.75 11.32
CA ARG A 71 32.68 30.12 12.38
C ARG A 71 32.18 30.59 13.76
N GLY A 72 31.57 29.66 14.49
CA GLY A 72 31.05 29.88 15.84
C GLY A 72 29.71 30.59 15.92
N HIS A 73 29.00 30.82 14.80
CA HIS A 73 27.69 31.48 14.75
C HIS A 73 26.60 30.53 14.27
N TYR A 74 25.52 30.43 15.03
CA TYR A 74 24.44 29.45 14.81
C TYR A 74 23.06 30.13 14.76
N LYS A 75 22.17 29.58 13.93
CA LYS A 75 20.78 30.01 13.78
C LYS A 75 19.84 28.81 13.79
N ILE A 76 18.63 29.00 14.31
CA ILE A 76 17.61 27.96 14.37
C ILE A 76 16.91 27.77 13.01
N THR A 77 16.65 26.51 12.65
CA THR A 77 15.84 26.16 11.47
C THR A 77 14.34 26.07 11.83
N PRO A 78 13.42 25.96 10.84
CA PRO A 78 12.01 25.68 11.12
C PRO A 78 11.79 24.41 11.97
N ASP A 79 12.53 23.34 11.69
CA ASP A 79 12.45 22.08 12.45
C ASP A 79 13.03 22.24 13.86
N GLY A 80 14.09 23.04 14.02
CA GLY A 80 14.61 23.41 15.33
C GLY A 80 13.60 24.20 16.17
N LYS A 81 12.79 25.07 15.56
CA LYS A 81 11.71 25.79 16.26
C LYS A 81 10.64 24.82 16.75
N LYS A 82 10.28 23.81 15.97
CA LYS A 82 9.36 22.75 16.37
C LYS A 82 9.90 21.96 17.57
N GLN A 83 11.14 21.52 17.48
CA GLN A 83 11.83 20.79 18.56
C GLN A 83 11.99 21.65 19.83
N PHE A 84 12.25 22.95 19.69
CA PHE A 84 12.28 23.90 20.80
C PHE A 84 10.93 23.99 21.51
N ASN A 85 9.83 24.09 20.75
CA ASN A 85 8.47 24.14 21.29
C ASN A 85 8.09 22.83 22.00
N ASP A 86 8.51 21.69 21.45
CA ASP A 86 8.31 20.37 22.06
C ASP A 86 9.07 20.23 23.40
N LEU A 87 10.31 20.72 23.47
CA LEU A 87 11.10 20.72 24.70
C LEU A 87 10.58 21.73 25.73
N SER A 88 10.09 22.90 25.29
CA SER A 88 9.63 23.99 26.16
C SER A 88 8.21 23.79 26.70
N SER A 89 7.37 23.03 26.01
CA SER A 89 5.99 22.80 26.42
C SER A 89 5.85 21.82 27.60
N GLY A 90 6.94 21.20 28.08
CA GLY A 90 6.95 20.28 29.24
C GLY A 90 6.08 19.03 29.08
N LYS A 91 5.29 18.95 28.01
CA LYS A 91 4.42 17.84 27.66
C LYS A 91 5.21 16.88 26.78
N LYS A 92 6.08 16.10 27.42
CA LYS A 92 6.09 14.69 27.04
C LYS A 92 4.66 14.21 27.28
N LYS A 93 3.79 14.20 26.26
CA LYS A 93 2.70 13.22 26.21
C LYS A 93 3.41 11.86 26.23
N ARG A 94 3.78 11.39 27.43
CA ARG A 94 4.15 10.00 27.63
C ARG A 94 2.93 9.24 27.13
N ARG A 95 3.13 8.43 26.10
CA ARG A 95 2.12 7.49 25.63
C ARG A 95 1.48 6.83 26.85
N LYS A 96 0.18 7.06 27.08
CA LYS A 96 -0.55 6.44 28.18
C LYS A 96 -0.60 4.96 27.87
N LEU A 97 0.16 4.17 28.62
CA LEU A 97 0.23 2.73 28.42
C LEU A 97 -0.94 2.06 29.15
N ASN A 98 -1.55 1.09 28.47
CA ASN A 98 -2.54 0.19 29.02
C ASN A 98 -1.81 -0.94 29.76
N TYR A 99 -2.00 -1.00 31.08
CA TYR A 99 -1.34 -1.96 31.96
C TYR A 99 -2.26 -3.14 32.29
N PRO A 100 -1.71 -4.33 32.61
CA PRO A 100 -2.52 -5.49 32.93
C PRO A 100 -3.41 -5.23 34.16
N PRO A 101 -4.66 -5.75 34.19
CA PRO A 101 -5.54 -5.65 35.33
C PRO A 101 -4.98 -6.37 36.55
N GLU A 102 -5.43 -5.98 37.74
CA GLU A 102 -4.92 -6.54 39.00
C GLU A 102 -5.04 -8.07 39.06
N ILE A 103 -6.06 -8.67 38.45
CA ILE A 103 -6.25 -10.11 38.47
C ILE A 103 -5.09 -10.86 37.79
N ILE A 104 -4.51 -10.28 36.73
CA ILE A 104 -3.31 -10.80 36.05
C ILE A 104 -2.05 -10.51 36.87
N MET A 105 -1.99 -9.35 37.51
CA MET A 105 -0.84 -8.94 38.33
C MET A 105 -0.77 -9.69 39.68
N LYS A 106 -1.90 -10.15 40.23
CA LYS A 106 -1.99 -10.84 41.53
C LYS A 106 -1.97 -12.38 41.41
N SER A 107 -2.22 -12.96 40.24
CA SER A 107 -2.24 -14.41 40.00
C SER A 107 -0.83 -15.04 39.86
N GLY A 108 0.11 -14.62 40.71
CA GLY A 108 1.50 -15.03 40.68
C GLY A 108 2.38 -14.18 39.74
N ARG A 109 3.71 -14.27 39.90
CA ARG A 109 4.71 -13.52 39.11
C ARG A 109 4.86 -14.06 37.68
N ASN A 110 3.75 -14.15 36.94
CA ASN A 110 3.74 -14.62 35.57
C ASN A 110 4.06 -13.45 34.60
N TYR A 111 5.34 -13.08 34.57
CA TYR A 111 5.80 -11.94 33.78
C TYR A 111 5.57 -12.12 32.27
N SER A 112 5.51 -13.35 31.76
CA SER A 112 5.15 -13.61 30.36
C SER A 112 3.75 -13.10 30.03
N HIS A 113 2.77 -13.33 30.90
CA HIS A 113 1.41 -12.83 30.73
C HIS A 113 1.34 -11.30 30.80
N TRP A 114 2.12 -10.70 31.71
CA TRP A 114 2.18 -9.23 31.85
C TRP A 114 2.78 -8.59 30.59
N ILE A 115 3.87 -9.19 30.08
CA ILE A 115 4.53 -8.72 28.86
C ILE A 115 3.60 -8.90 27.66
N LEU A 116 2.92 -10.04 27.52
CA LEU A 116 1.96 -10.30 26.44
C LEU A 116 0.81 -9.30 26.44
N TRP A 117 0.21 -9.01 27.60
CA TRP A 117 -0.80 -7.95 27.73
C TRP A 117 -0.28 -6.59 27.28
N MET A 118 0.90 -6.22 27.78
CA MET A 118 1.51 -4.93 27.46
C MET A 118 1.78 -4.79 25.96
N VAL A 119 2.35 -5.79 25.30
CA VAL A 119 2.63 -5.70 23.86
C VAL A 119 1.36 -5.77 23.01
N TYR A 120 0.33 -6.50 23.44
CA TYR A 120 -0.96 -6.57 22.74
C TYR A 120 -1.70 -5.23 22.80
N ASN A 121 -1.94 -4.70 24.01
CA ASN A 121 -2.83 -3.55 24.22
C ASN A 121 -2.17 -2.19 23.93
N ASN A 122 -0.88 -2.18 23.64
CA ASN A 122 -0.13 -0.96 23.36
C ASN A 122 0.53 -0.97 21.99
N ASN A 123 0.19 -1.86 21.05
CA ASN A 123 0.83 -2.06 19.72
C ASN A 123 2.33 -2.45 19.77
N TYR A 124 3.14 -1.74 20.55
CA TYR A 124 4.54 -1.99 20.84
C TYR A 124 4.89 -1.47 22.24
N CYS A 125 5.84 -2.11 22.92
CA CYS A 125 6.39 -1.64 24.19
C CYS A 125 7.91 -1.46 24.12
N LYS A 126 8.46 -0.49 24.85
CA LYS A 126 9.92 -0.34 25.01
C LYS A 126 10.35 -1.07 26.29
N ARG A 127 11.62 -1.43 26.40
CA ARG A 127 12.14 -2.11 27.61
C ARG A 127 11.82 -1.37 28.91
N VAL A 128 11.88 -0.03 28.88
CA VAL A 128 11.57 0.85 30.03
C VAL A 128 10.11 0.72 30.48
N SER A 129 9.18 0.46 29.54
CA SER A 129 7.74 0.31 29.81
C SER A 129 7.39 -0.82 30.79
N PHE A 130 8.29 -1.79 30.98
CA PHE A 130 8.11 -2.92 31.89
C PHE A 130 8.83 -2.74 33.24
N LEU A 131 9.83 -1.85 33.28
CA LEU A 131 10.66 -1.59 34.46
C LEU A 131 10.03 -0.56 35.38
N ASP A 132 9.23 0.36 34.82
CA ASP A 132 8.55 1.41 35.57
C ASP A 132 7.25 0.88 36.23
N PRO A 133 6.76 1.53 37.30
CA PRO A 133 5.43 1.26 37.87
C PRO A 133 4.32 1.40 36.81
N PRO A 134 3.24 0.60 36.88
CA PRO A 134 2.89 -0.35 37.94
C PRO A 134 3.56 -1.74 37.88
N LEU A 135 4.21 -2.10 36.77
CA LEU A 135 4.71 -3.47 36.55
C LEU A 135 5.99 -3.80 37.33
N SER A 136 6.94 -2.86 37.35
CA SER A 136 8.20 -2.98 38.11
C SER A 136 8.93 -4.34 37.96
N ILE A 137 8.95 -4.91 36.74
CA ILE A 137 9.59 -6.21 36.50
C ILE A 137 11.11 -6.05 36.64
N ASN A 138 11.77 -6.87 37.46
CA ASN A 138 13.23 -6.79 37.60
C ASN A 138 13.95 -7.14 36.29
N GLN A 139 15.15 -6.59 36.08
CA GLN A 139 15.85 -6.70 34.79
C GLN A 139 16.15 -8.14 34.35
N SER A 140 16.47 -9.03 35.31
CA SER A 140 16.82 -10.43 35.05
C SER A 140 15.59 -11.24 34.63
N SER A 141 14.47 -11.10 35.35
CA SER A 141 13.19 -11.72 35.02
C SER A 141 12.63 -11.17 33.71
N LEU A 142 12.72 -9.86 33.47
CA LEU A 142 12.28 -9.25 32.22
C LEU A 142 13.06 -9.82 31.03
N LYS A 143 14.39 -9.92 31.14
CA LYS A 143 15.22 -10.51 30.08
C LYS A 143 14.81 -11.96 29.80
N LYS A 144 14.75 -12.81 30.83
CA LYS A 144 14.39 -14.23 30.68
C LYS A 144 13.03 -14.43 30.00
N ASN A 145 12.00 -13.66 30.39
CA ASN A 145 10.66 -13.82 29.82
C ASN A 145 10.55 -13.23 28.41
N LEU A 146 11.26 -12.13 28.11
CA LEU A 146 11.32 -11.61 26.74
C LEU A 146 12.01 -12.59 25.80
N ASP A 147 13.15 -13.16 26.22
CA ASP A 147 13.89 -14.14 25.42
C ASP A 147 13.02 -15.38 25.16
N PHE A 148 12.35 -15.90 26.19
CA PHE A 148 11.39 -17.01 26.07
C PHE A 148 10.22 -16.71 25.11
N LEU A 149 9.62 -15.52 25.20
CA LEU A 149 8.50 -15.14 24.32
C LEU A 149 8.96 -14.93 22.87
N ILE A 150 10.20 -14.48 22.65
CA ILE A 150 10.83 -14.33 21.33
C ILE A 150 11.16 -15.71 20.73
N GLU A 151 11.75 -16.61 21.51
CA GLU A 151 12.06 -17.99 21.08
C GLU A 151 10.79 -18.74 20.66
N ASN A 152 9.71 -18.57 21.42
CA ASN A 152 8.38 -19.13 21.09
C ASN A 152 7.64 -18.35 20.00
N LYS A 153 8.28 -17.35 19.38
CA LYS A 153 7.71 -16.52 18.31
C LYS A 153 6.40 -15.82 18.67
N THR A 154 6.13 -15.61 19.96
CA THR A 154 4.91 -14.92 20.43
C THR A 154 5.07 -13.40 20.43
N ILE A 155 6.29 -12.91 20.66
CA ILE A 155 6.65 -11.51 20.49
C ILE A 155 7.88 -11.42 19.60
N MET A 156 8.08 -10.28 18.96
CA MET A 156 9.27 -9.97 18.18
C MET A 156 9.87 -8.64 18.62
N LYS A 157 11.16 -8.46 18.38
CA LYS A 157 11.90 -7.26 18.76
C LYS A 157 12.41 -6.52 17.52
N GLU A 158 11.94 -5.30 17.31
CA GLU A 158 12.34 -4.42 16.21
C GLU A 158 12.71 -3.04 16.78
N GLU A 159 13.85 -2.47 16.37
CA GLU A 159 14.26 -1.10 16.77
C GLU A 159 14.13 -0.76 18.29
N LYS A 160 14.47 -1.70 19.17
CA LYS A 160 14.32 -1.58 20.65
C LYS A 160 12.87 -1.53 21.16
N LYS A 161 11.90 -1.87 20.32
CA LYS A 161 10.49 -2.08 20.63
C LYS A 161 10.18 -3.59 20.61
N TYR A 162 9.21 -4.00 21.41
CA TYR A 162 8.67 -5.35 21.47
C TYR A 162 7.25 -5.32 20.94
N LEU A 163 6.97 -6.13 19.91
CA LEU A 163 5.68 -6.21 19.23
C LEU A 163 5.11 -7.62 19.37
N ILE A 164 3.79 -7.75 19.34
CA ILE A 164 3.14 -9.05 19.37
C ILE A 164 3.04 -9.64 17.96
N THR A 165 3.27 -10.94 17.82
CA THR A 165 3.11 -11.66 16.55
C THR A 165 1.71 -12.27 16.41
N ARG A 166 1.37 -12.85 15.25
CA ARG A 166 0.12 -13.62 15.06
C ARG A 166 -0.03 -14.76 16.08
N LEU A 167 1.06 -15.48 16.36
CA LEU A 167 1.08 -16.54 17.39
C LEU A 167 0.92 -15.97 18.80
N GLY A 168 1.53 -14.81 19.08
CA GLY A 168 1.33 -14.12 20.35
C GLY A 168 -0.10 -13.68 20.58
N LYS A 169 -0.82 -13.25 19.53
CA LYS A 169 -2.25 -12.91 19.63
C LYS A 169 -3.09 -14.13 20.04
N ILE A 170 -2.79 -15.30 19.48
CA ILE A 170 -3.44 -16.57 19.85
C ILE A 170 -3.14 -16.92 21.31
N GLU A 171 -1.87 -16.82 21.73
CA GLU A 171 -1.47 -17.11 23.11
C GLU A 171 -2.03 -16.09 24.11
N TYR A 172 -2.16 -14.83 23.70
CA TYR A 172 -2.84 -13.78 24.45
C TYR A 172 -4.32 -14.11 24.65
N SER A 173 -5.05 -14.53 23.61
CA SER A 173 -6.44 -14.99 23.75
C SER A 173 -6.57 -16.19 24.69
N LYS A 174 -5.68 -17.19 24.57
CA LYS A 174 -5.64 -18.33 25.51
C LYS A 174 -5.34 -17.90 26.94
N MET A 175 -4.45 -16.93 27.12
CA MET A 175 -4.14 -16.34 28.42
C MET A 175 -5.38 -15.67 29.03
N LEU A 176 -6.15 -14.89 28.25
CA LEU A 176 -7.38 -14.25 28.74
C LEU A 176 -8.42 -15.26 29.20
N GLN A 177 -8.59 -16.37 28.47
CA GLN A 177 -9.47 -17.48 28.85
C GLN A 177 -9.07 -18.11 30.19
N ARG A 178 -7.75 -18.22 30.49
CA ARG A 178 -7.27 -18.74 31.78
C ARG A 178 -7.61 -17.85 32.97
N TYR A 179 -7.86 -16.57 32.74
CA TYR A 179 -8.20 -15.59 33.78
C TYR A 179 -9.69 -15.25 33.82
N ASP A 180 -10.52 -15.89 32.99
CA ASP A 180 -11.95 -15.59 32.84
C ASP A 180 -12.24 -14.12 32.48
N LEU A 181 -11.32 -13.48 31.75
CA LEU A 181 -11.34 -12.03 31.45
C LEU A 181 -12.03 -11.69 30.11
N ASP A 182 -12.44 -12.70 29.35
CA ASP A 182 -12.49 -12.67 27.88
C ASP A 182 -13.63 -11.83 27.26
N ARG A 183 -14.49 -11.20 28.05
CA ARG A 183 -15.53 -10.28 27.53
C ARG A 183 -15.62 -8.95 28.26
N GLN A 184 -15.54 -8.94 29.59
CA GLN A 184 -15.94 -7.77 30.37
C GLN A 184 -14.88 -6.66 30.43
N THR A 185 -13.58 -7.00 30.47
CA THR A 185 -12.50 -5.98 30.59
C THR A 185 -12.20 -5.28 29.27
N ILE A 186 -12.26 -6.02 28.15
CA ILE A 186 -12.16 -5.44 26.78
C ILE A 186 -13.36 -4.53 26.53
N LEU A 187 -14.56 -4.95 26.96
CA LEU A 187 -15.74 -4.09 26.95
C LEU A 187 -15.54 -2.86 27.81
N GLU A 188 -14.94 -2.93 29.00
CA GLU A 188 -14.76 -1.77 29.91
C GLU A 188 -13.76 -0.72 29.40
N GLU A 189 -12.64 -1.12 28.78
CA GLU A 189 -11.65 -0.17 28.24
C GLU A 189 -12.07 0.43 26.89
N GLU A 190 -12.67 -0.36 26.01
CA GLU A 190 -13.34 0.17 24.82
C GLU A 190 -14.56 1.01 25.23
N SER A 191 -15.32 0.63 26.27
CA SER A 191 -16.41 1.45 26.81
C SER A 191 -15.91 2.78 27.33
N LYS A 192 -14.75 2.86 28.01
CA LYS A 192 -14.20 4.16 28.47
C LYS A 192 -13.76 5.06 27.31
N LYS A 193 -13.18 4.51 26.24
CA LYS A 193 -12.86 5.30 25.03
C LYS A 193 -14.14 5.71 24.29
N ILE A 194 -15.09 4.79 24.18
CA ILE A 194 -16.42 5.05 23.62
C ILE A 194 -17.12 6.11 24.45
N GLU A 195 -17.03 6.11 25.78
CA GLU A 195 -17.60 7.11 26.70
C GLU A 195 -16.95 8.49 26.47
N GLU A 196 -15.62 8.58 26.36
CA GLU A 196 -14.93 9.85 26.05
C GLU A 196 -15.31 10.39 24.66
N ILE A 197 -15.36 9.52 23.64
CA ILE A 197 -15.83 9.87 22.30
C ILE A 197 -17.30 10.28 22.36
N THR A 198 -18.14 9.56 23.11
CA THR A 198 -19.57 9.81 23.25
C THR A 198 -19.84 11.16 23.89
N VAL A 199 -19.10 11.55 24.94
CA VAL A 199 -19.23 12.88 25.56
C VAL A 199 -18.93 13.99 24.57
N LYS A 200 -17.80 13.92 23.84
CA LYS A 200 -17.46 14.92 22.81
C LYS A 200 -18.47 14.94 21.68
N THR A 201 -18.96 13.77 21.28
CA THR A 201 -19.91 13.61 20.18
C THR A 201 -21.29 14.15 20.54
N ILE A 202 -21.76 13.93 21.77
CA ILE A 202 -23.00 14.55 22.30
C ILE A 202 -22.88 16.08 22.28
N GLN A 203 -21.76 16.63 22.79
CA GLN A 203 -21.52 18.07 22.74
C GLN A 203 -21.54 18.62 21.31
N PHE A 204 -20.97 17.87 20.35
CA PHE A 204 -21.00 18.21 18.93
C PHE A 204 -22.43 18.16 18.37
N PHE A 205 -23.20 17.11 18.66
CA PHE A 205 -24.59 16.97 18.23
C PHE A 205 -25.48 18.09 18.76
N ASP A 206 -25.35 18.44 20.05
CA ASP A 206 -26.11 19.51 20.67
C ASP A 206 -25.75 20.88 20.05
N LYS A 207 -24.45 21.14 19.86
CA LYS A 207 -23.95 22.38 19.25
C LYS A 207 -24.51 22.60 17.85
N PHE A 208 -24.60 21.55 17.04
CA PHE A 208 -25.06 21.62 15.65
C PHE A 208 -26.51 21.17 15.44
N ARG A 209 -27.25 20.90 16.52
CA ARG A 209 -28.66 20.47 16.52
C ARG A 209 -28.90 19.25 15.61
N ILE A 210 -28.00 18.27 15.71
CA ILE A 210 -28.10 17.00 14.96
C ILE A 210 -28.97 16.09 15.80
N ASN A 211 -30.25 15.97 15.45
CA ASN A 211 -31.26 15.26 16.26
C ASN A 211 -31.71 13.91 15.67
N ASP A 212 -31.37 13.66 14.41
CA ASP A 212 -31.72 12.43 13.72
C ASP A 212 -30.92 11.25 14.30
N GLU A 213 -31.62 10.25 14.83
CA GLU A 213 -31.01 9.12 15.53
C GLU A 213 -30.17 8.24 14.60
N GLU A 214 -30.57 8.11 13.34
CA GLU A 214 -29.88 7.29 12.35
C GLU A 214 -28.58 7.97 11.88
N ILE A 215 -28.62 9.28 11.66
CA ILE A 215 -27.42 10.09 11.41
C ILE A 215 -26.47 10.02 12.61
N ARG A 216 -26.96 10.11 13.84
CA ARG A 216 -26.12 10.00 15.05
C ARG A 216 -25.44 8.63 15.15
N PHE A 217 -26.20 7.55 14.91
CA PHE A 217 -25.67 6.19 14.93
C PHE A 217 -24.60 5.99 13.85
N ASN A 218 -24.90 6.35 12.60
CA ASN A 218 -23.97 6.19 11.48
C ASN A 218 -22.73 7.08 11.63
N PHE A 219 -22.87 8.26 12.24
CA PHE A 219 -21.75 9.14 12.59
C PHE A 219 -20.79 8.46 13.58
N LEU A 220 -21.32 7.89 14.66
CA LEU A 220 -20.51 7.17 15.65
C LEU A 220 -19.81 5.96 15.02
N ASN A 221 -20.52 5.20 14.18
CA ASN A 221 -19.94 4.07 13.48
C ASN A 221 -18.78 4.49 12.55
N ASN A 222 -18.91 5.63 11.86
CA ASN A 222 -17.83 6.18 11.04
C ASN A 222 -16.65 6.68 11.88
N LEU A 223 -16.89 7.30 13.05
CA LEU A 223 -15.81 7.75 13.95
C LEU A 223 -14.98 6.59 14.52
N LEU A 224 -15.58 5.43 14.76
CA LEU A 224 -14.83 4.25 15.20
C LEU A 224 -13.85 3.74 14.13
N LYS A 225 -14.13 4.04 12.86
CA LYS A 225 -13.34 3.61 11.71
C LYS A 225 -12.33 4.68 11.24
N LEU A 226 -12.64 5.94 11.47
CA LEU A 226 -11.84 7.09 11.06
C LEU A 226 -11.24 7.75 12.31
N ASP A 227 -9.97 7.45 12.60
CA ASP A 227 -9.29 8.04 13.75
C ASP A 227 -8.82 9.50 13.47
N PHE A 228 -8.98 10.39 14.45
CA PHE A 228 -8.51 11.78 14.31
C PHE A 228 -6.98 11.89 14.34
N GLU A 229 -6.30 10.95 15.02
CA GLU A 229 -4.84 10.98 15.19
C GLU A 229 -4.08 10.91 13.86
N ARG A 230 -4.63 10.27 12.82
CA ARG A 230 -4.05 10.26 11.46
C ARG A 230 -4.09 11.61 10.74
N VAL A 231 -5.05 12.47 11.11
CA VAL A 231 -5.30 13.75 10.42
C VAL A 231 -5.03 14.97 11.31
N ASN A 232 -4.62 14.78 12.56
CA ASN A 232 -4.33 15.84 13.53
C ASN A 232 -3.22 16.82 13.08
N SER A 233 -2.40 16.41 12.10
CA SER A 233 -1.33 17.21 11.51
C SER A 233 -1.77 17.99 10.27
N LEU A 234 -2.94 17.63 9.71
CA LEU A 234 -3.49 18.18 8.47
C LEU A 234 -4.76 19.01 8.70
N ILE A 235 -5.51 18.72 9.76
CA ILE A 235 -6.74 19.41 10.13
C ILE A 235 -6.47 20.26 11.38
N GLU A 236 -6.91 21.52 11.35
CA GLU A 236 -6.67 22.51 12.40
C GLU A 236 -7.20 22.07 13.78
N ASP A 237 -8.33 21.36 13.81
CA ASP A 237 -9.01 20.96 15.04
C ASP A 237 -9.93 19.72 14.87
N GLU A 238 -10.24 19.06 15.99
CA GLU A 238 -11.07 17.84 16.05
C GLU A 238 -12.53 18.08 15.63
N GLU A 239 -13.06 19.29 15.84
CA GLU A 239 -14.43 19.63 15.41
C GLU A 239 -14.53 19.74 13.87
N SER A 240 -13.50 20.28 13.22
CA SER A 240 -13.39 20.28 11.75
C SER A 240 -13.36 18.86 11.17
N PHE A 241 -12.68 17.93 11.86
CA PHE A 241 -12.73 16.52 11.51
C PHE A 241 -14.14 15.93 11.68
N TYR A 242 -14.82 16.21 12.80
CA TYR A 242 -16.21 15.76 13.01
C TYR A 242 -17.16 16.31 11.94
N LYS A 243 -16.96 17.55 11.46
CA LYS A 243 -17.74 18.10 10.34
C LYS A 243 -17.54 17.31 9.04
N ILE A 244 -16.31 16.87 8.75
CA ILE A 244 -16.03 16.05 7.55
C ILE A 244 -16.70 14.67 7.67
N VAL A 245 -16.61 14.03 8.84
CA VAL A 245 -17.28 12.75 9.10
C VAL A 245 -18.80 12.91 9.00
N LEU A 246 -19.35 14.00 9.54
CA LEU A 246 -20.78 14.30 9.44
C LEU A 246 -21.24 14.49 7.99
N PHE A 247 -20.44 15.14 7.15
CA PHE A 247 -20.76 15.29 5.74
C PHE A 247 -20.90 13.93 5.04
N LEU A 248 -19.95 13.01 5.27
CA LEU A 248 -20.01 11.64 4.74
C LEU A 248 -21.22 10.88 5.27
N THR A 249 -21.58 11.08 6.54
CA THR A 249 -22.74 10.44 7.16
C THR A 249 -24.07 10.95 6.62
N ILE A 250 -24.24 12.28 6.46
CA ILE A 250 -25.48 12.87 5.92
C ILE A 250 -25.67 12.43 4.47
N ASN A 251 -24.60 12.47 3.68
CA ASN A 251 -24.61 12.07 2.28
C ASN A 251 -24.42 10.56 2.13
N ASN A 252 -25.16 9.75 2.89
CA ASN A 252 -25.18 8.29 2.74
C ASN A 252 -26.36 7.88 1.83
N PRO A 253 -26.22 6.88 0.93
CA PRO A 253 -27.31 6.39 0.10
C PRO A 253 -28.60 6.02 0.85
N ASP A 254 -28.50 5.55 2.10
CA ASP A 254 -29.65 5.24 2.97
C ASP A 254 -30.55 6.47 3.23
N ASN A 255 -29.99 7.68 3.16
CA ASN A 255 -30.71 8.93 3.41
C ASN A 255 -31.39 9.50 2.15
N TYR A 256 -31.27 8.85 0.99
CA TYR A 256 -31.86 9.34 -0.26
C TYR A 256 -33.38 9.59 -0.11
N PRO A 257 -33.93 10.69 -0.66
CA PRO A 257 -33.30 11.69 -1.55
C PRO A 257 -32.60 12.84 -0.82
N SER A 258 -32.49 12.78 0.50
CA SER A 258 -31.90 13.85 1.30
C SER A 258 -30.38 13.85 1.15
N PHE A 259 -29.83 14.98 0.70
CA PHE A 259 -28.39 15.21 0.67
C PHE A 259 -28.10 16.69 0.95
N ILE A 260 -26.84 17.00 1.20
CA ILE A 260 -26.35 18.37 1.34
C ILE A 260 -25.12 18.58 0.46
N SER A 261 -25.17 19.60 -0.39
CA SER A 261 -24.03 19.95 -1.23
C SER A 261 -22.85 20.43 -0.37
N SER A 262 -21.61 20.27 -0.85
CA SER A 262 -20.45 20.77 -0.09
C SER A 262 -20.47 22.28 0.09
N LYS A 263 -21.11 23.02 -0.83
CA LYS A 263 -21.37 24.46 -0.72
C LYS A 263 -22.30 24.77 0.44
N ASP A 264 -23.47 24.12 0.51
CA ASP A 264 -24.47 24.40 1.54
C ASP A 264 -23.99 23.91 2.92
N PHE A 265 -23.30 22.77 2.96
CA PHE A 265 -22.67 22.26 4.19
C PHE A 265 -21.59 23.22 4.71
N SER A 266 -20.74 23.75 3.81
CA SER A 266 -19.71 24.73 4.15
C SER A 266 -20.31 25.97 4.83
N VAL A 267 -21.41 26.49 4.30
CA VAL A 267 -22.13 27.63 4.88
C VAL A 267 -22.75 27.27 6.24
N ARG A 268 -23.46 26.13 6.31
CA ARG A 268 -24.21 25.72 7.50
C ARG A 268 -23.30 25.40 8.69
N TYR A 269 -22.21 24.69 8.46
CA TYR A 269 -21.31 24.20 9.52
C TYR A 269 -20.01 25.01 9.65
N LYS A 270 -19.89 26.11 8.89
CA LYS A 270 -18.75 27.05 8.91
C LYS A 270 -17.40 26.32 8.74
N ILE A 271 -17.32 25.45 7.76
CA ILE A 271 -16.06 24.79 7.32
C ILE A 271 -15.70 25.30 5.93
N LYS A 272 -14.42 25.57 5.64
CA LYS A 272 -14.01 25.99 4.29
C LYS A 272 -14.35 24.89 3.28
N LYS A 273 -15.06 25.23 2.21
CA LYS A 273 -15.45 24.27 1.16
C LYS A 273 -14.24 23.53 0.58
N THR A 274 -13.14 24.24 0.31
CA THR A 274 -11.90 23.63 -0.21
C THR A 274 -11.31 22.59 0.74
N THR A 275 -11.36 22.85 2.05
CA THR A 275 -10.93 21.91 3.08
C THR A 275 -11.83 20.69 3.11
N LEU A 276 -13.15 20.90 3.11
CA LEU A 276 -14.13 19.82 3.09
C LEU A 276 -13.96 18.92 1.86
N ASP A 277 -13.94 19.51 0.66
CA ASP A 277 -13.80 18.78 -0.61
C ASP A 277 -12.48 17.98 -0.63
N TYR A 278 -11.35 18.61 -0.25
CA TYR A 278 -10.05 17.95 -0.19
C TYR A 278 -10.07 16.71 0.71
N PHE A 279 -10.53 16.83 1.96
CA PHE A 279 -10.52 15.70 2.89
C PHE A 279 -11.52 14.62 2.52
N VAL A 280 -12.69 15.00 2.00
CA VAL A 280 -13.65 14.02 1.47
C VAL A 280 -13.00 13.22 0.35
N ASP A 281 -12.34 13.87 -0.60
CA ASP A 281 -11.64 13.16 -1.70
C ASP A 281 -10.50 12.28 -1.17
N GLN A 282 -9.66 12.78 -0.25
CA GLN A 282 -8.55 11.99 0.31
C GLN A 282 -9.04 10.77 1.12
N ILE A 283 -10.16 10.90 1.83
CA ILE A 283 -10.78 9.80 2.58
C ILE A 283 -11.45 8.81 1.61
N SER A 284 -12.17 9.30 0.60
CA SER A 284 -12.81 8.49 -0.43
C SER A 284 -11.81 7.71 -1.28
N GLU A 285 -10.64 8.28 -1.58
CA GLU A 285 -9.57 7.63 -2.33
C GLU A 285 -8.70 6.68 -1.47
N GLY A 286 -8.94 6.60 -0.15
CA GLY A 286 -8.17 5.75 0.75
C GLY A 286 -6.72 6.21 0.96
N LYS A 287 -6.41 7.49 0.74
CA LYS A 287 -5.05 8.04 0.89
C LYS A 287 -4.66 8.29 2.35
N ILE A 288 -5.65 8.56 3.20
CA ILE A 288 -5.45 8.83 4.64
C ILE A 288 -5.71 7.59 5.49
N TYR A 289 -6.75 6.83 5.14
CA TYR A 289 -7.21 5.67 5.89
C TYR A 289 -7.15 4.42 4.99
N PRO A 290 -6.84 3.24 5.55
CA PRO A 290 -6.80 1.99 4.77
C PRO A 290 -8.15 1.61 4.17
N SER A 291 -9.24 2.12 4.75
CA SER A 291 -10.60 1.95 4.24
C SER A 291 -11.02 3.13 3.37
N LYS A 292 -11.71 2.86 2.26
CA LYS A 292 -12.19 3.88 1.31
C LYS A 292 -13.72 4.06 1.39
N PHE A 293 -14.21 5.16 0.83
CA PHE A 293 -15.64 5.39 0.62
C PHE A 293 -15.94 5.35 -0.87
N PHE A 294 -16.88 4.50 -1.26
CA PHE A 294 -17.44 4.48 -2.61
C PHE A 294 -18.43 5.62 -2.79
N ARG A 295 -18.58 6.09 -4.03
CA ARG A 295 -19.39 7.26 -4.37
C ARG A 295 -20.46 6.90 -5.40
N LEU A 296 -21.69 7.32 -5.16
CA LEU A 296 -22.80 7.30 -6.12
C LEU A 296 -23.33 8.71 -6.36
N VAL A 297 -23.95 8.91 -7.52
CA VAL A 297 -24.63 10.16 -7.89
C VAL A 297 -26.12 9.87 -8.04
N GLY A 298 -26.95 10.56 -7.28
CA GLY A 298 -28.40 10.47 -7.43
C GLY A 298 -28.90 11.29 -8.63
N SER A 299 -30.09 10.99 -9.14
CA SER A 299 -30.73 11.71 -10.25
C SER A 299 -30.83 13.23 -10.09
N SER A 300 -30.83 13.74 -8.86
CA SER A 300 -30.80 15.18 -8.53
C SER A 300 -29.40 15.81 -8.59
N GLY A 301 -28.36 15.05 -8.95
CA GLY A 301 -26.95 15.47 -8.95
C GLY A 301 -26.28 15.40 -7.58
N GLY A 302 -26.97 14.91 -6.55
CA GLY A 302 -26.42 14.73 -5.21
C GLY A 302 -25.35 13.62 -5.17
N LYS A 303 -24.25 13.86 -4.46
CA LYS A 303 -23.16 12.88 -4.26
C LYS A 303 -23.36 12.16 -2.94
N TYR A 304 -23.38 10.84 -2.97
CA TYR A 304 -23.59 9.96 -1.82
C TYR A 304 -22.40 9.03 -1.63
N TYR A 305 -22.10 8.67 -0.38
CA TYR A 305 -20.89 7.97 0.03
C TYR A 305 -21.22 6.82 0.96
N PHE A 306 -20.63 5.64 0.71
CA PHE A 306 -20.76 4.48 1.59
C PHE A 306 -19.42 3.77 1.77
N HIS A 307 -19.22 3.19 2.95
CA HIS A 307 -17.92 2.72 3.44
C HIS A 307 -17.60 1.27 3.03
N THR A 308 -16.34 0.96 2.70
CA THR A 308 -15.88 -0.43 2.46
C THR A 308 -15.91 -1.27 3.72
N GLY A 309 -16.61 -2.42 3.71
CA GLY A 309 -16.88 -3.20 4.92
C GLY A 309 -18.00 -2.61 5.78
N GLY A 310 -18.77 -1.66 5.25
CA GLY A 310 -20.04 -1.20 5.81
C GLY A 310 -21.22 -2.05 5.33
N LYS A 311 -22.38 -1.92 5.98
CA LYS A 311 -23.59 -2.72 5.69
C LYS A 311 -23.96 -2.72 4.20
N LEU A 312 -24.06 -1.53 3.59
CA LEU A 312 -24.41 -1.37 2.17
C LEU A 312 -23.42 -2.08 1.26
N GLU A 313 -22.12 -1.93 1.51
CA GLU A 313 -21.08 -2.56 0.69
C GLU A 313 -21.05 -4.07 0.86
N SER A 314 -21.21 -4.58 2.09
CA SER A 314 -21.27 -6.02 2.34
C SER A 314 -22.50 -6.68 1.72
N MET A 315 -23.67 -6.01 1.76
CA MET A 315 -24.88 -6.50 1.08
C MET A 315 -24.71 -6.44 -0.44
N LEU A 316 -24.16 -5.35 -0.97
CA LEU A 316 -23.85 -5.21 -2.39
C LEU A 316 -22.87 -6.29 -2.84
N GLN A 317 -21.83 -6.57 -2.06
CA GLN A 317 -20.87 -7.65 -2.29
C GLN A 317 -21.60 -8.99 -2.39
N ILE A 318 -22.40 -9.37 -1.38
CA ILE A 318 -23.11 -10.66 -1.37
C ILE A 318 -24.03 -10.80 -2.59
N ILE A 319 -24.81 -9.76 -2.92
CA ILE A 319 -25.71 -9.78 -4.08
C ILE A 319 -24.91 -9.93 -5.37
N THR A 320 -23.85 -9.13 -5.53
CA THR A 320 -22.96 -9.16 -6.69
C THR A 320 -22.31 -10.54 -6.85
N GLU A 321 -21.73 -11.09 -5.79
CA GLU A 321 -21.10 -12.41 -5.77
C GLU A 321 -22.11 -13.52 -6.09
N ASN A 322 -23.31 -13.46 -5.52
CA ASN A 322 -24.36 -14.45 -5.75
C ASN A 322 -24.84 -14.45 -7.21
N GLN A 323 -25.08 -13.28 -7.80
CA GLN A 323 -25.51 -13.18 -9.20
C GLN A 323 -24.41 -13.65 -10.16
N ILE A 324 -23.17 -13.22 -9.92
CA ILE A 324 -21.99 -13.68 -10.66
C ILE A 324 -21.86 -15.19 -10.60
N ASN A 325 -21.91 -15.77 -9.39
CA ASN A 325 -21.82 -17.20 -9.20
C ASN A 325 -22.97 -17.92 -9.92
N LYS A 326 -24.21 -17.49 -9.70
CA LYS A 326 -25.40 -18.09 -10.33
C LYS A 326 -25.27 -18.12 -11.84
N LEU A 327 -24.89 -17.02 -12.47
CA LEU A 327 -24.78 -16.93 -13.93
C LEU A 327 -23.67 -17.83 -14.47
N ILE A 328 -22.51 -17.85 -13.82
CA ILE A 328 -21.37 -18.66 -14.27
C ILE A 328 -21.56 -20.15 -13.99
N TYR A 329 -22.21 -20.51 -12.89
CA TYR A 329 -22.59 -21.89 -12.62
C TYR A 329 -23.61 -22.40 -13.63
N LEU A 330 -24.63 -21.60 -13.98
CA LEU A 330 -25.61 -21.96 -15.00
C LEU A 330 -24.95 -22.06 -16.39
N GLU A 331 -24.10 -21.11 -16.77
CA GLU A 331 -23.33 -21.16 -18.01
C GLU A 331 -22.47 -22.42 -18.12
N LYS A 332 -21.75 -22.80 -17.05
CA LYS A 332 -20.96 -24.05 -17.00
C LYS A 332 -21.81 -25.33 -16.98
N LEU A 333 -23.05 -25.26 -16.49
CA LEU A 333 -23.99 -26.39 -16.51
C LEU A 333 -24.54 -26.62 -17.93
N TYR A 334 -24.88 -25.55 -18.66
CA TYR A 334 -25.50 -25.62 -19.98
C TYR A 334 -24.50 -25.64 -21.15
N SER A 335 -23.24 -25.25 -20.95
CA SER A 335 -22.18 -25.32 -21.97
C SER A 335 -21.71 -26.74 -22.31
N LYS A 336 -22.13 -27.76 -21.55
CA LYS A 336 -21.88 -29.17 -21.91
C LYS A 336 -22.75 -29.71 -23.06
N GLY A 337 -23.66 -28.90 -23.62
CA GLY A 337 -24.67 -29.37 -24.57
C GLY A 337 -24.67 -28.76 -25.98
N VAL A 338 -23.99 -27.63 -26.25
CA VAL A 338 -24.03 -26.97 -27.57
C VAL A 338 -22.71 -26.24 -27.85
N ASP A 339 -22.12 -26.47 -29.02
CA ASP A 339 -20.99 -25.73 -29.60
C ASP A 339 -21.36 -24.26 -29.90
N LYS A 340 -21.50 -23.45 -28.85
CA LYS A 340 -21.44 -21.99 -28.94
C LYS A 340 -20.52 -21.49 -27.85
N SER A 341 -19.49 -20.75 -28.25
CA SER A 341 -18.77 -19.84 -27.36
C SER A 341 -19.80 -18.86 -26.79
N SER A 342 -20.33 -19.14 -25.61
CA SER A 342 -21.06 -18.14 -24.84
C SER A 342 -20.00 -17.19 -24.32
N SER A 343 -19.95 -15.99 -24.89
CA SER A 343 -19.27 -14.87 -24.24
C SER A 343 -20.15 -14.45 -23.07
N LEU A 344 -19.59 -14.31 -21.87
CA LEU A 344 -20.30 -13.70 -20.75
C LEU A 344 -20.80 -12.32 -21.19
N ASP A 345 -22.12 -12.14 -21.26
CA ASP A 345 -22.72 -10.82 -21.48
C ASP A 345 -22.65 -10.04 -20.16
N VAL A 346 -21.57 -9.28 -20.03
CA VAL A 346 -21.29 -8.48 -18.84
C VAL A 346 -22.34 -7.38 -18.62
N ASN A 347 -22.97 -6.88 -19.69
CA ASN A 347 -24.03 -5.87 -19.56
C ASN A 347 -25.29 -6.49 -18.95
N LEU A 348 -25.63 -7.72 -19.36
CA LEU A 348 -26.71 -8.48 -18.73
C LEU A 348 -26.42 -8.75 -17.24
N ILE A 349 -25.18 -9.09 -16.88
CA ILE A 349 -24.77 -9.30 -15.48
C ILE A 349 -24.94 -8.00 -14.67
N ILE A 350 -24.43 -6.88 -15.19
CA ILE A 350 -24.58 -5.56 -14.57
C ILE A 350 -26.06 -5.24 -14.41
N ASP A 351 -26.87 -5.39 -15.46
CA ASP A 351 -28.30 -5.06 -15.41
C ASP A 351 -29.05 -5.91 -14.39
N GLN A 352 -28.76 -7.21 -14.29
CA GLN A 352 -29.37 -8.08 -13.28
C GLN A 352 -28.96 -7.69 -11.86
N ILE A 353 -27.67 -7.37 -11.63
CA ILE A 353 -27.22 -6.87 -10.33
C ILE A 353 -27.92 -5.55 -10.02
N VAL A 354 -27.96 -4.61 -10.96
CA VAL A 354 -28.60 -3.30 -10.81
C VAL A 354 -30.08 -3.43 -10.47
N GLU A 355 -30.81 -4.31 -11.16
CA GLU A 355 -32.22 -4.58 -10.88
C GLU A 355 -32.43 -5.14 -9.48
N GLU A 356 -31.63 -6.13 -9.06
CA GLU A 356 -31.75 -6.72 -7.73
C GLU A 356 -31.39 -5.73 -6.61
N VAL A 357 -30.27 -5.01 -6.76
CA VAL A 357 -29.84 -4.05 -5.74
C VAL A 357 -30.75 -2.83 -5.70
N CYS A 358 -31.33 -2.37 -6.82
CA CYS A 358 -32.34 -1.30 -6.79
C CYS A 358 -33.69 -1.77 -6.22
N GLY A 359 -33.99 -3.06 -6.31
CA GLY A 359 -35.20 -3.66 -5.73
C GLY A 359 -35.11 -3.91 -4.22
N SER A 360 -33.88 -4.00 -3.67
CA SER A 360 -33.67 -4.50 -2.31
C SER A 360 -32.75 -3.64 -1.42
N LEU A 361 -31.84 -2.84 -2.00
CA LEU A 361 -30.74 -2.21 -1.27
C LEU A 361 -30.62 -0.69 -1.53
N PHE A 362 -30.61 -0.27 -2.78
CA PHE A 362 -30.47 1.14 -3.19
C PHE A 362 -31.77 1.67 -3.78
N ASN A 363 -32.00 2.98 -3.66
CA ASN A 363 -33.11 3.61 -4.35
C ASN A 363 -32.95 3.51 -5.88
N ILE A 364 -34.05 3.29 -6.61
CA ILE A 364 -34.08 3.17 -8.08
C ILE A 364 -33.44 4.36 -8.80
N ASN A 365 -33.42 5.55 -8.19
CA ASN A 365 -32.81 6.74 -8.75
C ASN A 365 -31.27 6.74 -8.73
N PHE A 366 -30.65 5.67 -8.23
CA PHE A 366 -29.21 5.40 -8.38
C PHE A 366 -28.89 4.47 -9.55
N LYS A 367 -29.88 4.00 -10.32
CA LYS A 367 -29.71 3.00 -11.38
C LYS A 367 -28.54 3.30 -12.32
N ASP A 368 -28.49 4.51 -12.86
CA ASP A 368 -27.44 4.90 -13.83
C ASP A 368 -26.06 5.00 -13.15
N SER A 369 -25.99 5.61 -11.98
CA SER A 369 -24.74 5.69 -11.22
C SER A 369 -24.24 4.31 -10.76
N LEU A 370 -25.13 3.36 -10.49
CA LEU A 370 -24.76 1.99 -10.15
C LEU A 370 -24.23 1.23 -11.37
N ARG A 371 -24.81 1.44 -12.55
CA ARG A 371 -24.29 0.88 -13.82
C ARG A 371 -22.87 1.35 -14.11
N GLU A 372 -22.58 2.64 -13.90
CA GLU A 372 -21.23 3.19 -14.06
C GLU A 372 -20.26 2.66 -12.98
N PHE A 373 -20.75 2.46 -11.76
CA PHE A 373 -19.94 2.07 -10.60
C PHE A 373 -19.57 0.58 -10.58
N LEU A 374 -20.51 -0.31 -10.94
CA LEU A 374 -20.37 -1.76 -10.79
C LEU A 374 -19.16 -2.37 -11.52
N PRO A 375 -18.76 -1.94 -12.72
CA PRO A 375 -17.56 -2.45 -13.38
C PRO A 375 -16.28 -2.30 -12.55
N ASP A 376 -16.04 -1.12 -11.98
CA ASP A 376 -14.89 -0.88 -11.11
C ASP A 376 -14.99 -1.65 -9.80
N TYR A 377 -16.20 -1.79 -9.28
CA TYR A 377 -16.46 -2.53 -8.06
C TYR A 377 -16.22 -4.04 -8.23
N ILE A 378 -16.66 -4.63 -9.33
CA ILE A 378 -16.46 -6.05 -9.66
C ILE A 378 -14.97 -6.35 -9.85
N ARG A 379 -14.21 -5.45 -10.50
CA ARG A 379 -12.74 -5.53 -10.56
C ARG A 379 -12.10 -5.50 -9.17
N TYR A 380 -12.58 -4.60 -8.31
CA TYR A 380 -12.13 -4.53 -6.92
C TYR A 380 -12.41 -5.82 -6.13
N LEU A 381 -13.56 -6.46 -6.35
CA LEU A 381 -13.88 -7.76 -5.74
C LEU A 381 -13.00 -8.89 -6.29
N ALA A 382 -12.82 -8.97 -7.62
CA ALA A 382 -11.98 -9.98 -8.25
C ALA A 382 -10.55 -9.98 -7.69
N TYR A 383 -9.95 -8.79 -7.60
CA TYR A 383 -8.63 -8.61 -6.99
C TYR A 383 -8.59 -9.05 -5.52
N ASN A 384 -9.62 -8.71 -4.72
CA ASN A 384 -9.67 -9.14 -3.32
C ASN A 384 -9.79 -10.66 -3.18
N VAL A 385 -10.55 -11.34 -4.06
CA VAL A 385 -10.68 -12.80 -4.04
C VAL A 385 -9.36 -13.49 -4.41
N GLU A 386 -8.66 -12.99 -5.43
CA GLU A 386 -7.37 -13.55 -5.86
C GLU A 386 -6.24 -13.37 -4.81
N TYR A 387 -6.25 -12.27 -4.06
CA TYR A 387 -5.12 -11.89 -3.19
C TYR A 387 -5.36 -12.11 -1.69
N LYS A 388 -6.61 -12.14 -1.19
CA LYS A 388 -6.92 -12.23 0.25
C LYS A 388 -7.48 -13.57 0.74
N LYS A 389 -8.11 -14.38 -0.12
CA LYS A 389 -8.56 -15.73 0.29
C LYS A 389 -7.38 -16.70 0.18
N GLU A 390 -7.05 -17.40 1.26
CA GLU A 390 -6.18 -18.58 1.15
C GLU A 390 -6.95 -19.62 0.32
N LEU A 391 -6.67 -19.74 -1.00
CA LEU A 391 -7.35 -20.62 -1.96
C LEU A 391 -7.06 -22.11 -1.70
N ILE A 392 -7.44 -22.58 -0.51
CA ILE A 392 -7.05 -23.87 0.03
C ILE A 392 -7.96 -24.97 -0.51
N SER A 393 -9.28 -24.74 -0.55
CA SER A 393 -10.25 -25.74 -1.00
C SER A 393 -10.51 -25.69 -2.51
N THR A 394 -11.06 -26.77 -3.06
CA THR A 394 -11.46 -26.85 -4.48
C THR A 394 -12.53 -25.82 -4.83
N TYR A 395 -13.40 -25.48 -3.88
CA TYR A 395 -14.43 -24.43 -4.05
C TYR A 395 -13.78 -23.04 -4.14
N ASP A 396 -12.82 -22.74 -3.26
CA ASP A 396 -12.10 -21.46 -3.28
C ASP A 396 -11.30 -21.28 -4.58
N LYS A 397 -10.68 -22.35 -5.08
CA LYS A 397 -9.97 -22.34 -6.38
C LYS A 397 -10.91 -22.13 -7.57
N MET A 398 -12.10 -22.74 -7.55
CA MET A 398 -13.13 -22.50 -8.56
C MET A 398 -13.61 -21.06 -8.52
N GLU A 399 -13.86 -20.52 -7.33
CA GLU A 399 -14.25 -19.13 -7.12
C GLU A 399 -13.18 -18.18 -7.67
N GLY A 400 -11.90 -18.40 -7.37
CA GLY A 400 -10.79 -17.60 -7.92
C GLY A 400 -10.75 -17.58 -9.46
N ILE A 401 -10.95 -18.73 -10.11
CA ILE A 401 -10.99 -18.83 -11.59
C ILE A 401 -12.20 -18.07 -12.16
N ILE A 402 -13.36 -18.17 -11.50
CA ILE A 402 -14.60 -17.48 -11.90
C ILE A 402 -14.41 -15.96 -11.88
N TRP A 403 -13.77 -15.41 -10.84
CA TRP A 403 -13.50 -13.98 -10.72
C TRP A 403 -12.42 -13.49 -11.69
N GLN A 404 -11.43 -14.33 -11.99
CA GLN A 404 -10.40 -14.04 -12.99
C GLN A 404 -10.98 -13.92 -14.41
N ASP A 405 -11.82 -14.89 -14.80
CA ASP A 405 -12.48 -14.92 -16.12
C ASP A 405 -13.44 -13.71 -16.29
N LEU A 406 -14.12 -13.30 -15.21
CA LEU A 406 -14.97 -12.11 -15.17
C LEU A 406 -14.20 -10.80 -15.30
N ALA A 407 -13.10 -10.64 -14.58
CA ALA A 407 -12.26 -9.45 -14.70
C ALA A 407 -11.77 -9.27 -16.14
N GLN A 408 -11.38 -10.37 -16.79
CA GLN A 408 -11.00 -10.41 -18.19
C GLN A 408 -12.15 -10.07 -19.15
N ALA A 409 -13.38 -10.54 -18.87
CA ALA A 409 -14.57 -10.22 -19.66
C ALA A 409 -14.99 -8.73 -19.55
N PHE A 410 -14.90 -8.14 -18.36
CA PHE A 410 -15.15 -6.71 -18.13
C PHE A 410 -14.10 -5.82 -18.81
N GLU A 411 -12.83 -6.22 -18.81
CA GLU A 411 -11.79 -5.56 -19.59
C GLU A 411 -12.10 -5.60 -21.09
N SER A 412 -12.67 -6.72 -21.58
CA SER A 412 -13.08 -6.87 -22.99
C SER A 412 -14.36 -6.13 -23.40
N GLN A 413 -15.12 -5.52 -22.48
CA GLN A 413 -16.37 -4.79 -22.82
C GLN A 413 -16.19 -3.26 -22.85
N ILE A 414 -15.30 -2.71 -22.02
CA ILE A 414 -14.71 -1.36 -22.22
C ILE A 414 -14.07 -1.27 -23.62
N THR A 415 -13.67 -2.44 -24.14
CA THR A 415 -13.06 -2.62 -25.43
C THR A 415 -14.08 -2.49 -26.59
N GLU A 416 -15.41 -2.56 -26.39
CA GLU A 416 -16.42 -2.61 -27.47
C GLU A 416 -16.68 -1.25 -28.15
N ASP A 417 -16.75 -0.15 -27.39
CA ASP A 417 -16.74 1.23 -27.94
C ASP A 417 -15.37 1.56 -28.57
N LEU A 418 -14.29 1.02 -27.99
CA LEU A 418 -12.94 1.03 -28.55
C LEU A 418 -12.81 0.13 -29.79
N GLN A 419 -13.71 -0.85 -29.99
CA GLN A 419 -13.65 -1.85 -31.06
C GLN A 419 -14.13 -1.25 -32.38
N HIS A 420 -15.13 -0.37 -32.34
CA HIS A 420 -15.53 0.41 -33.52
C HIS A 420 -14.42 1.37 -33.98
N GLN A 421 -13.78 2.06 -33.03
CA GLN A 421 -12.65 2.96 -33.33
C GLN A 421 -11.42 2.18 -33.84
N PHE A 422 -11.21 0.98 -33.31
CA PHE A 422 -10.17 0.04 -33.72
C PHE A 422 -10.30 -0.48 -35.15
N GLU A 423 -11.52 -0.86 -35.56
CA GLU A 423 -11.77 -1.36 -36.91
C GLU A 423 -11.50 -0.28 -37.96
N GLU A 424 -11.79 0.98 -37.65
CA GLU A 424 -11.43 2.14 -38.46
C GLU A 424 -9.90 2.38 -38.48
N ASP A 425 -9.24 2.35 -37.32
CA ASP A 425 -7.78 2.54 -37.22
C ASP A 425 -6.99 1.46 -37.98
N ILE A 426 -7.42 0.19 -37.90
CA ILE A 426 -6.81 -0.91 -38.67
C ILE A 426 -6.99 -0.68 -40.16
N LYS A 427 -8.19 -0.26 -40.57
CA LYS A 427 -8.48 -0.03 -41.99
C LYS A 427 -7.63 1.11 -42.55
N GLU A 428 -7.47 2.20 -41.82
CA GLU A 428 -6.57 3.30 -42.21
C GLU A 428 -5.11 2.82 -42.31
N ILE A 429 -4.63 2.03 -41.35
CA ILE A 429 -3.28 1.46 -41.40
C ILE A 429 -3.12 0.53 -42.60
N ASP A 430 -4.13 -0.28 -42.94
CA ASP A 430 -4.10 -1.15 -44.11
C ASP A 430 -4.07 -0.36 -45.43
N GLU A 431 -4.87 0.69 -45.56
CA GLU A 431 -4.82 1.60 -46.71
C GLU A 431 -3.44 2.27 -46.84
N GLN A 432 -2.81 2.65 -45.73
CA GLN A 432 -1.45 3.19 -45.74
C GLN A 432 -0.38 2.13 -46.08
N LEU A 433 -0.54 0.90 -45.63
CA LEU A 433 0.35 -0.22 -45.96
C LEU A 433 0.22 -0.67 -47.44
N GLU A 434 -0.90 -0.40 -48.10
CA GLU A 434 -1.03 -0.56 -49.56
C GLU A 434 -0.19 0.48 -50.33
N LEU A 435 -0.04 1.69 -49.77
CA LEU A 435 0.74 2.78 -50.36
C LEU A 435 2.24 2.66 -50.04
N ASP A 436 2.60 2.22 -48.84
CA ASP A 436 3.97 1.96 -48.39
C ASP A 436 4.07 0.62 -47.64
N SER A 437 4.26 -0.45 -48.41
CA SER A 437 4.28 -1.82 -47.90
C SER A 437 5.48 -2.15 -47.01
N LYS A 438 6.48 -1.25 -46.92
CA LYS A 438 7.72 -1.45 -46.15
C LYS A 438 7.81 -0.55 -44.92
N ASN A 439 6.70 0.07 -44.49
CA ASN A 439 6.68 0.86 -43.27
C ASN A 439 6.50 -0.02 -42.02
N ILE A 440 7.60 -0.32 -41.32
CA ILE A 440 7.57 -1.14 -40.11
C ILE A 440 6.80 -0.51 -38.94
N GLU A 441 6.70 0.82 -38.87
CA GLU A 441 5.98 1.51 -37.80
C GLU A 441 4.47 1.27 -37.90
N LEU A 442 3.95 1.18 -39.13
CA LEU A 442 2.56 0.81 -39.40
C LEU A 442 2.27 -0.63 -38.98
N TYR A 443 3.15 -1.57 -39.31
CA TYR A 443 3.04 -2.95 -38.82
C TYR A 443 3.08 -3.03 -37.29
N GLN A 444 3.97 -2.30 -36.63
CA GLN A 444 4.06 -2.29 -35.16
C GLN A 444 2.83 -1.65 -34.52
N SER A 445 2.27 -0.62 -35.13
CA SER A 445 1.02 0.02 -34.70
C SER A 445 -0.13 -0.96 -34.80
N LYS A 446 -0.31 -1.60 -35.97
CA LYS A 446 -1.33 -2.64 -36.18
C LYS A 446 -1.17 -3.81 -35.21
N LEU A 447 0.05 -4.28 -34.95
CA LEU A 447 0.33 -5.30 -33.94
C LEU A 447 -0.09 -4.87 -32.53
N LYS A 448 0.26 -3.64 -32.11
CA LYS A 448 -0.07 -3.13 -30.77
C LYS A 448 -1.58 -3.16 -30.55
N ILE A 449 -2.30 -2.67 -31.56
CA ILE A 449 -3.74 -2.63 -31.58
C ILE A 449 -4.30 -4.06 -31.53
N LEU A 450 -3.97 -4.95 -32.47
CA LEU A 450 -4.47 -6.33 -32.47
C LEU A 450 -4.18 -7.11 -31.17
N ILE A 451 -3.00 -6.88 -30.55
CA ILE A 451 -2.64 -7.49 -29.27
C ILE A 451 -3.50 -6.96 -28.11
N TYR A 452 -3.82 -5.66 -28.11
CA TYR A 452 -4.70 -5.04 -27.12
C TYR A 452 -6.11 -5.66 -27.16
N PHE A 453 -6.64 -5.86 -28.37
CA PHE A 453 -7.95 -6.48 -28.62
C PHE A 453 -7.93 -8.01 -28.62
N ASN A 454 -6.83 -8.65 -28.17
CA ASN A 454 -6.67 -10.11 -28.10
C ASN A 454 -6.88 -10.88 -29.44
N GLN A 455 -6.74 -10.21 -30.59
CA GLN A 455 -6.87 -10.81 -31.94
C GLN A 455 -5.63 -11.62 -32.32
N TYR A 456 -5.28 -12.62 -31.51
CA TYR A 456 -3.99 -13.30 -31.57
C TYR A 456 -3.74 -14.09 -32.87
N ASN A 457 -4.79 -14.52 -33.58
CA ASN A 457 -4.61 -15.18 -34.88
C ASN A 457 -4.15 -14.20 -35.95
N ASP A 458 -4.77 -13.03 -36.02
CA ASP A 458 -4.41 -11.97 -36.96
C ASP A 458 -3.02 -11.41 -36.65
N VAL A 459 -2.67 -11.32 -35.36
CA VAL A 459 -1.29 -11.02 -34.94
C VAL A 459 -0.29 -12.02 -35.52
N LEU A 460 -0.58 -13.33 -35.45
CA LEU A 460 0.34 -14.35 -35.97
C LEU A 460 0.48 -14.25 -37.50
N THR A 461 -0.63 -14.06 -38.22
CA THR A 461 -0.60 -13.84 -39.68
C THR A 461 0.18 -12.58 -40.04
N LEU A 462 -0.01 -11.48 -39.30
CA LEU A 462 0.70 -10.23 -39.52
C LEU A 462 2.20 -10.38 -39.24
N LEU A 463 2.58 -11.10 -38.17
CA LEU A 463 3.99 -11.40 -37.87
C LEU A 463 4.62 -12.27 -38.97
N ASP A 464 3.89 -13.21 -39.56
CA ASP A 464 4.38 -14.01 -40.69
C ASP A 464 4.65 -13.12 -41.91
N LYS A 465 3.75 -12.20 -42.23
CA LYS A 465 3.98 -11.19 -43.28
C LYS A 465 5.18 -10.29 -42.97
N MET A 466 5.36 -9.87 -41.71
CA MET A 466 6.50 -9.06 -41.31
C MET A 466 7.85 -9.80 -41.46
N ILE A 467 7.89 -11.12 -41.26
CA ILE A 467 9.13 -11.90 -41.46
C ILE A 467 9.54 -11.88 -42.93
N GLU A 468 8.57 -11.91 -43.85
CA GLU A 468 8.82 -11.85 -45.29
C GLU A 468 9.30 -10.45 -45.72
N GLU A 469 8.68 -9.39 -45.20
CA GLU A 469 9.01 -7.99 -45.56
C GLU A 469 10.28 -7.46 -44.87
N PHE A 470 10.58 -7.93 -43.65
CA PHE A 470 11.69 -7.48 -42.82
C PHE A 470 12.57 -8.65 -42.33
N PRO A 471 13.20 -9.41 -43.24
CA PRO A 471 14.00 -10.59 -42.89
C PRO A 471 15.19 -10.23 -41.98
N GLU A 472 15.69 -9.00 -42.02
CA GLU A 472 16.75 -8.52 -41.14
C GLU A 472 16.33 -8.41 -39.66
N LYS A 473 15.03 -8.38 -39.38
CA LYS A 473 14.45 -8.34 -38.03
C LYS A 473 13.86 -9.67 -37.56
N GLU A 474 14.20 -10.77 -38.25
CA GLU A 474 13.68 -12.11 -37.98
C GLU A 474 13.70 -12.48 -36.49
N ILE A 475 14.80 -12.23 -35.78
CA ILE A 475 14.91 -12.55 -34.35
C ILE A 475 13.85 -11.81 -33.53
N GLU A 476 13.71 -10.49 -33.71
CA GLU A 476 12.74 -9.67 -32.97
C GLU A 476 11.30 -10.14 -33.25
N ILE A 477 10.98 -10.36 -34.53
CA ILE A 477 9.64 -10.74 -34.97
C ILE A 477 9.27 -12.15 -34.49
N MET A 478 10.19 -13.11 -34.62
CA MET A 478 9.98 -14.48 -34.14
C MET A 478 9.89 -14.54 -32.60
N MET A 479 10.68 -13.74 -31.88
CA MET A 479 10.54 -13.63 -30.42
C MET A 479 9.18 -13.05 -30.01
N LYS A 480 8.68 -12.06 -30.76
CA LYS A 480 7.32 -11.54 -30.56
C LYS A 480 6.28 -12.63 -30.87
N LYS A 481 6.46 -13.41 -31.94
CA LYS A 481 5.61 -14.57 -32.28
C LYS A 481 5.57 -15.61 -31.17
N ALA A 482 6.73 -15.96 -30.59
CA ALA A 482 6.80 -16.83 -29.42
C ALA A 482 5.96 -16.25 -28.26
N SER A 483 6.13 -14.97 -27.93
CA SER A 483 5.36 -14.32 -26.85
C SER A 483 3.83 -14.39 -27.04
N ILE A 484 3.34 -14.37 -28.28
CA ILE A 484 1.91 -14.53 -28.62
C ILE A 484 1.45 -15.97 -28.39
N PHE A 485 2.27 -16.96 -28.74
CA PHE A 485 1.97 -18.36 -28.39
C PHE A 485 1.86 -18.58 -26.87
N ARG A 486 2.68 -17.88 -26.06
CA ARG A 486 2.51 -17.87 -24.60
C ARG A 486 1.15 -17.31 -24.17
N LYS A 487 0.73 -16.17 -24.74
CA LYS A 487 -0.60 -15.58 -24.46
C LYS A 487 -1.75 -16.52 -24.84
N LYS A 488 -1.58 -17.30 -25.90
CA LYS A 488 -2.51 -18.38 -26.31
C LYS A 488 -2.39 -19.67 -25.49
N LYS A 489 -1.60 -19.69 -24.41
CA LYS A 489 -1.33 -20.87 -23.56
C LYS A 489 -0.70 -22.06 -24.31
N ASN A 490 -0.05 -21.82 -25.45
CA ASN A 490 0.67 -22.84 -26.23
C ASN A 490 2.19 -22.63 -26.06
N LEU A 491 2.72 -23.08 -24.92
CA LEU A 491 4.09 -22.81 -24.51
C LEU A 491 5.11 -23.59 -25.37
N GLU A 492 4.73 -24.77 -25.84
CA GLU A 492 5.56 -25.65 -26.66
C GLU A 492 5.81 -25.06 -28.05
N ALA A 493 4.80 -24.42 -28.65
CA ALA A 493 4.98 -23.74 -29.93
C ALA A 493 5.96 -22.57 -29.83
N GLY A 494 5.87 -21.78 -28.76
CA GLY A 494 6.83 -20.69 -28.51
C GLY A 494 8.24 -21.22 -28.23
N LEU A 495 8.38 -22.33 -27.49
CA LEU A 495 9.69 -22.96 -27.29
C LEU A 495 10.31 -23.45 -28.60
N LYS A 496 9.53 -24.08 -29.48
CA LYS A 496 10.01 -24.54 -30.80
C LYS A 496 10.57 -23.38 -31.65
N ILE A 497 9.95 -22.21 -31.57
CA ILE A 497 10.44 -20.99 -32.25
C ILE A 497 11.80 -20.59 -31.68
N ILE A 498 11.94 -20.52 -30.36
CA ILE A 498 13.20 -20.18 -29.70
C ILE A 498 14.30 -21.19 -30.06
N GLU A 499 14.00 -22.49 -30.05
CA GLU A 499 14.95 -23.54 -30.44
C GLU A 499 15.34 -23.47 -31.92
N GLY A 500 14.41 -23.10 -32.79
CA GLY A 500 14.68 -22.83 -34.20
C GLY A 500 15.65 -21.65 -34.38
N LEU A 501 15.42 -20.55 -33.66
CA LEU A 501 16.31 -19.39 -33.65
C LEU A 501 17.71 -19.74 -33.12
N ILE A 502 17.81 -20.51 -32.03
CA ILE A 502 19.11 -20.95 -31.48
C ILE A 502 19.90 -21.77 -32.51
N LYS A 503 19.24 -22.68 -33.24
CA LYS A 503 19.89 -23.47 -34.30
C LYS A 503 20.39 -22.60 -35.44
N LYS A 504 19.62 -21.57 -35.82
CA LYS A 504 19.97 -20.65 -36.91
C LYS A 504 21.05 -19.64 -36.51
N PHE A 505 21.04 -19.20 -35.25
CA PHE A 505 21.95 -18.18 -34.70
C PHE A 505 22.69 -18.69 -33.46
N PRO A 506 23.55 -19.72 -33.58
CA PRO A 506 24.16 -20.41 -32.44
C PRO A 506 25.14 -19.56 -31.61
N ARG A 507 25.54 -18.38 -32.11
CA ARG A 507 26.43 -17.43 -31.41
C ARG A 507 25.67 -16.34 -30.64
N ASN A 508 24.34 -16.31 -30.72
CA ASN A 508 23.54 -15.33 -30.00
C ASN A 508 23.14 -15.89 -28.63
N ASN A 509 23.92 -15.56 -27.61
CA ASN A 509 23.69 -16.00 -26.23
C ASN A 509 22.38 -15.47 -25.63
N ASP A 510 21.83 -14.37 -26.13
CA ASP A 510 20.56 -13.82 -25.64
C ASP A 510 19.41 -14.81 -25.93
N LEU A 511 19.47 -15.57 -27.03
CA LEU A 511 18.50 -16.63 -27.33
C LEU A 511 18.55 -17.78 -26.32
N LEU A 512 19.74 -18.14 -25.82
CA LEU A 512 19.89 -19.12 -24.74
C LEU A 512 19.30 -18.57 -23.43
N SER A 513 19.50 -17.28 -23.15
CA SER A 513 18.90 -16.62 -22.00
C SER A 513 17.37 -16.62 -22.09
N TYR A 514 16.81 -16.35 -23.27
CA TYR A 514 15.37 -16.46 -23.51
C TYR A 514 14.86 -17.89 -23.36
N LYS A 515 15.59 -18.90 -23.83
CA LYS A 515 15.23 -20.31 -23.58
C LYS A 515 15.21 -20.62 -22.08
N ALA A 516 16.24 -20.23 -21.34
CA ALA A 516 16.27 -20.41 -19.88
C ALA A 516 15.04 -19.77 -19.22
N PHE A 517 14.73 -18.52 -19.55
CA PHE A 517 13.55 -17.83 -19.03
C PHE A 517 12.24 -18.52 -19.44
N TRP A 518 12.12 -18.99 -20.68
CA TRP A 518 10.92 -19.66 -21.19
C TRP A 518 10.61 -20.96 -20.47
N LEU A 519 11.65 -21.73 -20.10
CA LEU A 519 11.51 -23.00 -19.40
C LEU A 519 10.83 -22.87 -18.03
N GLN A 520 10.81 -21.68 -17.42
CA GLN A 520 10.03 -21.44 -16.20
C GLN A 520 8.53 -21.64 -16.43
N TYR A 521 8.02 -21.29 -17.61
CA TYR A 521 6.60 -21.45 -17.94
C TYR A 521 6.21 -22.91 -18.13
N LEU A 522 7.19 -23.76 -18.47
CA LEU A 522 7.04 -25.20 -18.62
C LEU A 522 7.35 -25.97 -17.33
N ASP A 523 7.54 -25.27 -16.20
CA ASP A 523 7.89 -25.86 -14.90
C ASP A 523 9.21 -26.66 -14.92
N LYS A 524 10.13 -26.33 -15.85
CA LYS A 524 11.42 -27.00 -16.02
C LYS A 524 12.56 -26.26 -15.33
N LYS A 525 12.51 -26.23 -14.00
CA LYS A 525 13.43 -25.46 -13.15
C LYS A 525 14.90 -25.80 -13.37
N GLU A 526 15.25 -27.08 -13.29
CA GLU A 526 16.66 -27.52 -13.31
C GLU A 526 17.32 -27.25 -14.67
N GLU A 527 16.59 -27.48 -15.76
CA GLU A 527 17.06 -27.20 -17.12
C GLU A 527 17.27 -25.69 -17.31
N SER A 528 16.31 -24.88 -16.85
CA SER A 528 16.39 -23.42 -16.87
C SER A 528 17.61 -22.90 -16.13
N LEU A 529 17.80 -23.33 -14.87
CA LEU A 529 18.91 -22.92 -14.01
C LEU A 529 20.26 -23.36 -14.56
N LYS A 530 20.34 -24.53 -15.20
CA LYS A 530 21.58 -25.00 -15.83
C LYS A 530 22.00 -24.09 -16.98
N ILE A 531 21.07 -23.77 -17.90
CA ILE A 531 21.38 -22.92 -19.07
C ILE A 531 21.83 -21.52 -18.63
N ILE A 532 21.10 -20.90 -17.69
CA ILE A 532 21.47 -19.55 -17.23
C ILE A 532 22.77 -19.54 -16.42
N GLN A 533 23.11 -20.63 -15.72
CA GLN A 533 24.40 -20.78 -15.04
C GLN A 533 25.55 -20.90 -16.04
N GLU A 534 25.40 -21.69 -17.11
CA GLU A 534 26.40 -21.79 -18.18
C GLU A 534 26.65 -20.42 -18.86
N LEU A 535 25.60 -19.62 -19.05
CA LEU A 535 25.74 -18.25 -19.56
C LEU A 535 26.53 -17.33 -18.62
N ILE A 536 26.27 -17.42 -17.32
CA ILE A 536 27.01 -16.69 -16.29
C ILE A 536 28.48 -17.13 -16.24
N ASP A 537 28.75 -18.42 -16.39
CA ASP A 537 30.12 -18.94 -16.32
C ASP A 537 30.95 -18.50 -17.54
N ASN A 538 30.29 -18.37 -18.71
CA ASN A 538 30.92 -17.89 -19.95
C ASN A 538 31.07 -16.35 -20.00
N GLU A 539 30.09 -15.59 -19.50
CA GLU A 539 30.08 -14.12 -19.50
C GLU A 539 29.78 -13.59 -18.08
N PRO A 540 30.75 -13.67 -17.13
CA PRO A 540 30.51 -13.40 -15.72
C PRO A 540 30.15 -11.95 -15.40
N ASP A 541 30.51 -11.02 -16.27
CA ASP A 541 30.30 -9.58 -16.10
C ASP A 541 28.93 -9.10 -16.64
N LYS A 542 28.17 -9.96 -17.33
CA LYS A 542 26.82 -9.61 -17.82
C LYS A 542 25.79 -9.67 -16.68
N GLY A 543 25.49 -8.51 -16.10
CA GLY A 543 24.50 -8.37 -15.02
C GLY A 543 23.11 -8.91 -15.35
N ILE A 544 22.68 -8.82 -16.62
CA ILE A 544 21.35 -9.28 -17.07
C ILE A 544 21.15 -10.78 -16.89
N TYR A 545 22.21 -11.60 -17.00
CA TYR A 545 22.09 -13.03 -16.75
C TYR A 545 21.88 -13.34 -15.26
N GLN A 546 22.46 -12.55 -14.36
CA GLN A 546 22.18 -12.66 -12.93
C GLN A 546 20.75 -12.22 -12.61
N ASP A 547 20.24 -11.18 -13.30
CA ASP A 547 18.85 -10.75 -13.14
C ASP A 547 17.86 -11.84 -13.60
N ASN A 548 18.06 -12.39 -14.80
CA ASN A 548 17.25 -13.49 -15.32
C ASN A 548 17.31 -14.73 -14.43
N TYR A 549 18.49 -15.06 -13.88
CA TYR A 549 18.62 -16.13 -12.89
C TYR A 549 17.74 -15.85 -11.66
N GLY A 550 17.79 -14.62 -11.15
CA GLY A 550 16.94 -14.18 -10.04
C GLY A 550 15.45 -14.29 -10.35
N GLU A 551 15.03 -13.91 -11.56
CA GLU A 551 13.64 -14.03 -11.99
C GLU A 551 13.16 -15.48 -12.06
N ILE A 552 13.96 -16.37 -12.64
CA ILE A 552 13.67 -17.81 -12.70
C ILE A 552 13.48 -18.35 -11.28
N LEU A 553 14.41 -18.06 -10.37
CA LEU A 553 14.29 -18.47 -8.95
C LEU A 553 13.03 -17.89 -8.29
N MET A 554 12.71 -16.63 -8.57
CA MET A 554 11.52 -15.97 -8.04
C MET A 554 10.23 -16.64 -8.54
N ALA A 555 10.16 -17.05 -9.81
CA ALA A 555 9.02 -17.79 -10.37
C ALA A 555 8.82 -19.13 -9.65
N PHE A 556 9.91 -19.79 -9.26
CA PHE A 556 9.88 -21.01 -8.44
C PHE A 556 9.83 -20.75 -6.93
N LYS A 557 9.52 -19.53 -6.51
CA LYS A 557 9.34 -19.10 -5.10
C LYS A 557 10.59 -19.21 -4.22
N ASP A 558 11.78 -19.30 -4.81
CA ASP A 558 13.07 -19.28 -4.11
C ASP A 558 13.54 -17.83 -3.85
N TYR A 559 12.71 -17.06 -3.16
CA TYR A 559 12.92 -15.61 -2.98
C TYR A 559 14.25 -15.27 -2.29
N GLY A 560 14.76 -16.15 -1.43
CA GLY A 560 16.04 -15.96 -0.73
C GLY A 560 17.25 -15.95 -1.67
N GLU A 561 17.33 -16.95 -2.55
CA GLU A 561 18.41 -17.03 -3.55
C GLU A 561 18.19 -16.02 -4.68
N ALA A 562 16.93 -15.77 -5.07
CA ALA A 562 16.58 -14.74 -6.04
C ALA A 562 17.13 -13.37 -5.62
N ALA A 563 16.94 -12.99 -4.34
CA ALA A 563 17.47 -11.74 -3.81
C ALA A 563 19.01 -11.63 -3.92
N LYS A 564 19.75 -12.73 -3.72
CA LYS A 564 21.22 -12.73 -3.88
C LYS A 564 21.62 -12.50 -5.33
N ARG A 565 20.90 -13.10 -6.27
CA ARG A 565 21.14 -12.94 -7.71
C ARG A 565 20.83 -11.53 -8.19
N PHE A 566 19.70 -10.95 -7.76
CA PHE A 566 19.38 -9.54 -8.06
C PHE A 566 20.40 -8.55 -7.48
N LEU A 567 20.90 -8.78 -6.26
CA LEU A 567 21.99 -7.96 -5.73
C LEU A 567 23.25 -8.04 -6.60
N LYS A 568 23.60 -9.24 -7.07
CA LYS A 568 24.75 -9.42 -7.96
C LYS A 568 24.52 -8.74 -9.32
N ALA A 569 23.30 -8.81 -9.86
CA ALA A 569 22.93 -8.09 -11.08
C ALA A 569 23.12 -6.57 -10.93
N ILE A 570 22.65 -5.99 -9.83
CA ILE A 570 22.81 -4.55 -9.52
C ILE A 570 24.29 -4.16 -9.38
N LEU A 571 25.13 -5.02 -8.79
CA LEU A 571 26.56 -4.74 -8.64
C LEU A 571 27.33 -4.79 -9.97
N LEU A 572 26.84 -5.54 -10.95
CA LEU A 572 27.48 -5.70 -12.25
C LEU A 572 26.95 -4.70 -13.30
N GLY A 573 25.69 -4.26 -13.15
CA GLY A 573 25.07 -3.28 -14.04
C GLY A 573 24.97 -1.92 -13.38
N ASP A 574 25.98 -1.07 -13.56
CA ASP A 574 25.79 0.38 -13.35
C ASP A 574 25.19 0.96 -14.64
N ASP A 575 24.03 1.61 -14.54
CA ASP A 575 23.31 2.33 -15.62
C ASP A 575 22.63 1.48 -16.72
N GLU A 576 22.22 0.25 -16.37
CA GLU A 576 21.48 -0.64 -17.27
C GLU A 576 19.95 -0.42 -17.25
N TRP A 577 19.29 -0.63 -18.40
CA TRP A 577 17.86 -0.34 -18.59
C TRP A 577 16.93 -1.18 -17.70
N TYR A 578 17.36 -2.35 -17.24
CA TYR A 578 16.55 -3.27 -16.44
C TYR A 578 16.64 -3.03 -14.93
N LEU A 579 17.54 -2.13 -14.46
CA LEU A 579 17.84 -1.97 -13.04
C LEU A 579 16.65 -1.56 -12.19
N TYR A 580 15.77 -0.69 -12.70
CA TYR A 580 14.57 -0.31 -11.95
C TYR A 580 13.68 -1.51 -11.64
N GLN A 581 13.57 -2.45 -12.59
CA GLN A 581 12.82 -3.69 -12.41
C GLN A 581 13.54 -4.58 -11.39
N THR A 582 14.86 -4.72 -11.49
CA THR A 582 15.68 -5.49 -10.55
C THR A 582 15.53 -4.99 -9.12
N TYR A 583 15.55 -3.67 -8.90
CA TYR A 583 15.29 -3.09 -7.58
C TYR A 583 13.89 -3.40 -7.06
N ILE A 584 12.86 -3.36 -7.92
CA ILE A 584 11.49 -3.70 -7.52
C ILE A 584 11.37 -5.19 -7.19
N LYS A 585 11.89 -6.08 -8.06
CA LYS A 585 11.94 -7.53 -7.85
C LYS A 585 12.69 -7.91 -6.56
N LEU A 586 13.81 -7.25 -6.28
CA LEU A 586 14.55 -7.39 -5.04
C LEU A 586 13.73 -6.94 -3.83
N GLY A 587 13.01 -5.82 -3.95
CA GLY A 587 12.09 -5.33 -2.93
C GLY A 587 10.97 -6.34 -2.61
N ILE A 588 10.37 -6.93 -3.64
CA ILE A 588 9.36 -8.00 -3.51
C ILE A 588 9.97 -9.22 -2.80
N CYS A 589 11.16 -9.66 -3.21
CA CYS A 589 11.85 -10.78 -2.56
C CYS A 589 12.14 -10.50 -1.08
N TYR A 590 12.50 -9.26 -0.72
CA TYR A 590 12.71 -8.90 0.68
C TYR A 590 11.42 -8.86 1.49
N LYS A 591 10.30 -8.39 0.91
CA LYS A 591 8.99 -8.46 1.56
C LYS A 591 8.62 -9.91 1.87
N THR A 592 8.69 -10.80 0.86
CA THR A 592 8.33 -12.22 1.03
C THR A 592 9.24 -12.94 2.04
N ASN A 593 10.49 -12.49 2.16
CA ASN A 593 11.44 -13.00 3.17
C ASN A 593 11.34 -12.29 4.54
N ASN A 594 10.27 -11.54 4.82
CA ASN A 594 10.05 -10.79 6.07
C ASN A 594 11.18 -9.79 6.42
N LYS A 595 11.68 -9.06 5.43
CA LYS A 595 12.68 -7.98 5.59
C LYS A 595 12.11 -6.64 5.09
N PRO A 596 11.14 -6.03 5.83
CA PRO A 596 10.35 -4.89 5.36
C PRO A 596 11.20 -3.64 5.07
N ASP A 597 12.22 -3.34 5.90
CA ASP A 597 13.08 -2.16 5.68
C ASP A 597 13.82 -2.22 4.34
N LEU A 598 14.36 -3.40 4.02
CA LEU A 598 15.04 -3.63 2.75
C LEU A 598 14.04 -3.66 1.59
N ALA A 599 12.83 -4.15 1.80
CA ALA A 599 11.77 -4.13 0.80
C ALA A 599 11.41 -2.69 0.42
N ILE A 600 11.04 -1.86 1.40
CA ILE A 600 10.67 -0.45 1.19
C ILE A 600 11.82 0.32 0.54
N LYS A 601 13.06 0.12 1.00
CA LYS A 601 14.24 0.78 0.43
C LYS A 601 14.40 0.48 -1.06
N ASN A 602 14.32 -0.79 -1.46
CA ASN A 602 14.56 -1.20 -2.84
C ASN A 602 13.38 -0.85 -3.76
N LEU A 603 12.13 -0.99 -3.29
CA LEU A 603 10.95 -0.53 -4.05
C LEU A 603 11.01 0.98 -4.34
N ASN A 604 11.34 1.80 -3.34
CA ASN A 604 11.50 3.24 -3.55
C ASN A 604 12.68 3.59 -4.46
N LYS A 605 13.77 2.82 -4.41
CA LYS A 605 14.92 3.02 -5.31
C LYS A 605 14.53 2.72 -6.76
N GLY A 606 13.79 1.64 -7.02
CA GLY A 606 13.26 1.34 -8.36
C GLY A 606 12.33 2.43 -8.89
N LYS A 607 11.41 2.93 -8.06
CA LYS A 607 10.55 4.08 -8.41
C LYS A 607 11.36 5.35 -8.72
N LYS A 608 12.42 5.61 -7.96
CA LYS A 608 13.29 6.77 -8.18
C LYS A 608 13.97 6.69 -9.55
N ILE A 609 14.51 5.53 -9.91
CA ILE A 609 15.13 5.31 -11.22
C ILE A 609 14.12 5.54 -12.34
N ILE A 610 12.88 5.02 -12.22
CA ILE A 610 11.83 5.25 -13.22
C ILE A 610 11.54 6.75 -13.41
N LYS A 611 11.51 7.53 -12.33
CA LYS A 611 11.26 8.97 -12.39
C LYS A 611 12.43 9.77 -12.98
N GLU A 612 13.65 9.26 -12.84
CA GLU A 612 14.88 9.87 -13.37
C GLU A 612 15.12 9.49 -14.83
N SER A 613 14.70 8.30 -15.26
CA SER A 613 14.66 7.91 -16.66
C SER A 613 13.49 8.61 -17.36
N SER A 614 13.77 9.58 -18.23
CA SER A 614 12.78 10.38 -18.99
C SER A 614 11.97 9.58 -20.03
N ILE A 615 11.74 8.28 -19.81
CA ILE A 615 11.04 7.35 -20.70
C ILE A 615 9.76 6.88 -20.00
N GLY A 616 8.66 7.59 -20.25
CA GLY A 616 7.31 7.13 -19.88
C GLY A 616 6.81 6.10 -20.89
N SER A 617 7.19 4.83 -20.73
CA SER A 617 6.58 3.72 -21.49
C SER A 617 5.52 3.00 -20.66
N ASP A 618 4.54 2.37 -21.30
CA ASP A 618 3.54 1.51 -20.65
C ASP A 618 4.17 0.50 -19.67
N MET A 619 5.40 0.04 -19.97
CA MET A 619 6.16 -0.87 -19.12
C MET A 619 6.63 -0.21 -17.81
N THR A 620 7.15 1.02 -17.87
CA THR A 620 7.58 1.76 -16.67
C THR A 620 6.39 2.09 -15.75
N GLN A 621 5.23 2.41 -16.33
CA GLN A 621 4.01 2.71 -15.56
C GLN A 621 3.47 1.46 -14.84
N LYS A 622 3.50 0.29 -15.49
CA LYS A 622 3.19 -1.00 -14.85
C LYS A 622 4.08 -1.28 -13.64
N TRP A 623 5.40 -1.08 -13.78
CA TRP A 623 6.33 -1.30 -12.67
C TRP A 623 6.18 -0.27 -11.54
N LEU A 624 5.80 0.97 -11.83
CA LEU A 624 5.43 1.95 -10.79
C LEU A 624 4.21 1.47 -9.99
N ILE A 625 3.15 1.02 -10.67
CA ILE A 625 1.94 0.49 -10.02
C ILE A 625 2.29 -0.70 -9.14
N ILE A 626 3.11 -1.64 -9.62
CA ILE A 626 3.58 -2.78 -8.83
C ILE A 626 4.34 -2.29 -7.58
N ALA A 627 5.25 -1.34 -7.73
CA ALA A 627 6.00 -0.83 -6.59
C ALA A 627 5.10 -0.13 -5.55
N ASP A 628 4.12 0.66 -6.00
CA ASP A 628 3.15 1.35 -5.14
C ASP A 628 2.23 0.40 -4.39
N LEU A 629 1.76 -0.66 -5.06
CA LEU A 629 0.97 -1.72 -4.46
C LEU A 629 1.73 -2.36 -3.30
N PHE A 630 2.97 -2.81 -3.55
CA PHE A 630 3.77 -3.49 -2.54
C PHE A 630 4.16 -2.56 -1.38
N LEU A 631 4.39 -1.27 -1.63
CA LEU A 631 4.61 -0.27 -0.58
C LEU A 631 3.34 -0.03 0.26
N SER A 632 2.15 -0.05 -0.34
CA SER A 632 0.89 0.16 0.37
C SER A 632 0.58 -0.93 1.40
N GLU A 633 1.04 -2.16 1.14
CA GLU A 633 0.88 -3.31 2.05
C GLU A 633 1.85 -3.29 3.24
N MET A 634 2.90 -2.45 3.21
CA MET A 634 3.94 -2.41 4.25
C MET A 634 3.83 -1.18 5.17
N ASN A 635 2.80 -0.34 4.99
CA ASN A 635 2.59 0.92 5.70
C ASN A 635 1.44 0.88 6.72
#